data_AF-A0A2V6F9M2-F1
#
_entry.id   AF-A0A2V6F9M2-F1
#
_cell.length_a   1.000
_cell.length_b   1.000
_cell.length_c   1.000
_cell.angle_alpha   90.00
_cell.angle_beta   90.00
_cell.angle_gamma   90.00
#
_symmetry.space_group_name_H-M   'P 1'
#
loop_
_entity.id
_entity.type
_entity.pdbx_description
1 polymer ?
#
loop_
_entity_poly.entity_id
_entity_poly.type
_entity_poly.pdbx_seq_one_letter_code
_entity_poly.pdbx_strand_id
1 'polypeptide(L)'
;MRMRNLRSAGALALTVQLSLAGAAVRAAPVISSFSPGVGRPGTQIVINGSGFSTATQVKFDTTIADFSASSDARMIATVPLNASSGQVRVTNPTGTGVSSGTFLVAPRISGFSPLRSATNTAVTLEGFNFAGATSVLFNTRPATFAVTAATQIQATVPTGATNGPITVQTPAGGATTTNSFVVTGPAPIIDDFSPAVGAPGVSVLINGANFSSGAIVKFNGIGDSTAAVTAPTQISAHVPATATTGKISVTTASGGTTTSSNSFFVTKAPVITNFFPAFGKAGTPVTLEGINFNNLTGIGFNGRSVSGWGTPAPNQITTTVPASAATGSIIVTNSFGVGISTNDFIVTSAPIISDFFPFIAAPGTDVVINGANFIGVPNPGGVKFNGRNAASVSVTADTQIHAVVPSGATTGPITITNTAGAALSASNFVVTGNGPLITEFSPDGGARGTEVIISGANFSSPVTVKFNGAVDSAATVTAATQIHSTVPPNATTGPIIVTTASGTSTNANIFYVPPRLSVFSPTNGVVGASVAVTGANFTGANGVLFNSALANFTVTASNTISAVVPTNATTGPLTVTAPGGVIISTNNFRVQPNIISFSPALGPVGTLVTILGTSFFNVTNVEFNGTSATNFTIVSSTEVRAPVPPGASTGPIRVSTPDGTAASASNFTVTGPSDLAVDLQASSFLMTQPGQQLTYTLHAINNGPSDVSGVVLTDFLPAGVDLVSATSTNSTCSVSNNTVVCTVPVLSSQGEFALLIVVVPPAEGVFVDSASLAAVEPENFPGNNTASVVTTVVLDASRTLRVDLVSTRKSAVISWPTSAVPFSLQFLNAFSASNNLWQPVTNSPSVLNGRNRLTNAAASGDRFFRLQKP
;
A
#
# COMPACT_ATOMS: atom_id res chain seq x y z
N MET A 1 -19.09 -76.30 40.81
CA MET A 1 -18.76 -77.55 41.52
C MET A 1 -18.45 -77.20 42.97
N ARG A 2 -19.07 -77.89 43.94
CA ARG A 2 -19.17 -77.50 45.36
C ARG A 2 -17.99 -78.04 46.19
N MET A 3 -17.56 -77.23 47.17
CA MET A 3 -16.89 -77.54 48.45
C MET A 3 -15.47 -78.13 48.46
N ARG A 4 -14.56 -77.47 49.19
CA ARG A 4 -14.26 -77.82 50.61
C ARG A 4 -13.34 -76.79 51.27
N ASN A 5 -13.75 -76.33 52.45
CA ASN A 5 -12.88 -75.70 53.45
C ASN A 5 -11.86 -76.71 53.97
N LEU A 6 -10.60 -76.29 54.23
CA LEU A 6 -9.98 -76.38 55.56
C LEU A 6 -8.56 -75.75 55.58
N ARG A 7 -8.44 -74.73 56.43
CA ARG A 7 -7.33 -74.32 57.31
C ARG A 7 -5.95 -74.98 57.10
N SER A 8 -4.92 -74.14 56.94
CA SER A 8 -3.73 -74.13 57.80
C SER A 8 -2.80 -72.95 57.48
N ALA A 9 -2.01 -72.59 58.48
CA ALA A 9 -1.30 -71.33 58.66
C ALA A 9 -0.04 -71.16 57.80
N GLY A 10 0.28 -69.89 57.53
CA GLY A 10 1.62 -69.34 57.74
C GLY A 10 2.60 -69.38 56.58
N ALA A 11 2.71 -68.28 55.85
CA ALA A 11 3.98 -67.71 55.39
C ALA A 11 3.74 -66.33 54.79
N LEU A 12 4.53 -65.35 55.21
CA LEU A 12 4.62 -64.02 54.62
C LEU A 12 4.86 -64.15 53.11
N ALA A 13 3.86 -63.77 52.31
CA ALA A 13 4.05 -63.46 50.90
C ALA A 13 4.05 -61.93 50.78
N LEU A 14 5.20 -61.41 50.37
CA LEU A 14 5.38 -60.05 49.88
C LEU A 14 4.44 -59.84 48.68
N THR A 15 3.25 -59.32 48.92
CA THR A 15 2.33 -58.93 47.86
C THR A 15 2.91 -57.68 47.21
N VAL A 16 3.55 -57.86 46.06
CA VAL A 16 3.68 -56.81 45.05
C VAL A 16 2.26 -56.40 44.70
N GLN A 17 1.78 -55.28 45.25
CA GLN A 17 0.66 -54.56 44.66
C GLN A 17 1.15 -54.09 43.29
N LEU A 18 0.88 -54.88 42.26
CA LEU A 18 0.58 -54.32 40.96
C LEU A 18 -0.65 -53.44 41.20
N SER A 19 -0.44 -52.15 41.49
CA SER A 19 -1.44 -51.16 41.17
C SER A 19 -1.59 -51.24 39.65
N LEU A 20 -2.57 -52.03 39.19
CA LEU A 20 -3.19 -51.70 37.92
C LEU A 20 -3.65 -50.26 38.10
N ALA A 21 -2.88 -49.32 37.54
CA ALA A 21 -3.39 -47.99 37.27
C ALA A 21 -4.69 -48.22 36.52
N GLY A 22 -5.81 -48.02 37.21
CA GLY A 22 -7.13 -48.16 36.62
C GLY A 22 -7.12 -47.36 35.33
N ALA A 23 -7.62 -47.96 34.25
CA ALA A 23 -7.80 -47.27 32.99
C ALA A 23 -8.46 -45.91 33.29
N ALA A 24 -7.72 -44.82 33.08
CA ALA A 24 -8.24 -43.48 33.31
C ALA A 24 -9.54 -43.38 32.53
N VAL A 25 -10.65 -43.17 33.24
CA VAL A 25 -11.97 -42.97 32.62
C VAL A 25 -11.84 -41.73 31.74
N ARG A 26 -11.65 -41.94 30.45
CA ARG A 26 -11.49 -40.86 29.48
C ARG A 26 -12.85 -40.19 29.31
N ALA A 27 -13.00 -38.99 29.85
CA ALA A 27 -14.19 -38.18 29.66
C ALA A 27 -14.16 -37.48 28.29
N ALA A 28 -15.35 -37.13 27.78
CA ALA A 28 -15.46 -36.22 26.63
C ALA A 28 -14.80 -34.87 26.98
N PRO A 29 -14.30 -34.11 25.98
CA PRO A 29 -13.62 -32.85 26.24
C PRO A 29 -14.55 -31.85 26.95
N VAL A 30 -13.99 -31.04 27.85
CA VAL A 30 -14.69 -29.90 28.46
C VAL A 30 -13.97 -28.63 28.08
N ILE A 31 -14.69 -27.61 27.60
CA ILE A 31 -14.14 -26.29 27.27
C ILE A 31 -14.55 -25.33 28.38
N SER A 32 -13.58 -24.88 29.18
CA SER A 32 -13.83 -23.94 30.29
C SER A 32 -13.76 -22.48 29.84
N SER A 33 -12.87 -22.17 28.89
CA SER A 33 -12.72 -20.83 28.31
C SER A 33 -11.97 -20.86 26.99
N PHE A 34 -12.11 -19.81 26.20
CA PHE A 34 -11.24 -19.53 25.06
C PHE A 34 -10.94 -18.03 24.98
N SER A 35 -9.75 -17.67 24.49
CA SER A 35 -9.34 -16.27 24.30
C SER A 35 -8.38 -16.13 23.11
N PRO A 36 -8.54 -15.10 22.27
CA PRO A 36 -9.61 -14.08 22.30
C PRO A 36 -10.99 -14.65 21.93
N GLY A 37 -12.06 -13.91 22.28
CA GLY A 37 -13.45 -14.29 21.94
C GLY A 37 -13.91 -13.87 20.53
N VAL A 38 -13.06 -13.10 19.84
CA VAL A 38 -13.30 -12.53 18.51
C VAL A 38 -12.00 -12.61 17.71
N GLY A 39 -12.08 -12.84 16.40
CA GLY A 39 -10.93 -12.83 15.52
C GLY A 39 -11.27 -12.89 14.04
N ARG A 40 -10.28 -12.61 13.18
CA ARG A 40 -10.39 -12.85 11.73
C ARG A 40 -9.88 -14.26 11.40
N PRO A 41 -10.13 -14.79 10.20
CA PRO A 41 -9.42 -15.98 9.75
C PRO A 41 -7.90 -15.88 9.94
N GLY A 42 -7.30 -16.97 10.43
CA GLY A 42 -5.89 -17.05 10.80
C GLY A 42 -5.55 -16.59 12.22
N THR A 43 -6.47 -15.97 12.96
CA THR A 43 -6.28 -15.68 14.39
C THR A 43 -6.05 -16.99 15.16
N GLN A 44 -5.02 -17.02 16.00
CA GLN A 44 -4.79 -18.14 16.93
C GLN A 44 -5.52 -17.86 18.25
N ILE A 45 -6.30 -18.82 18.73
CA ILE A 45 -6.99 -18.76 20.02
C ILE A 45 -6.44 -19.81 20.96
N VAL A 46 -6.35 -19.46 22.25
CA VAL A 46 -6.06 -20.39 23.34
C VAL A 46 -7.38 -20.92 23.88
N ILE A 47 -7.51 -22.24 23.96
CA ILE A 47 -8.67 -22.94 24.54
C ILE A 47 -8.19 -23.65 25.81
N ASN A 48 -8.86 -23.39 26.94
CA ASN A 48 -8.58 -24.03 28.23
C ASN A 48 -9.73 -24.99 28.60
N GLY A 49 -9.42 -26.07 29.32
CA GLY A 49 -10.38 -27.11 29.62
C GLY A 49 -9.78 -28.42 30.13
N SER A 50 -10.31 -29.56 29.68
CA SER A 50 -9.81 -30.92 29.96
C SER A 50 -10.12 -31.88 28.80
N GLY A 51 -9.38 -33.00 28.70
CA GLY A 51 -9.59 -34.04 27.69
C GLY A 51 -9.01 -33.72 26.30
N PHE A 52 -8.13 -32.72 26.18
CA PHE A 52 -7.60 -32.24 24.90
C PHE A 52 -6.42 -33.05 24.35
N SER A 53 -5.72 -33.83 25.18
CA SER A 53 -4.52 -34.57 24.78
C SER A 53 -4.79 -35.58 23.65
N THR A 54 -6.04 -36.00 23.50
CA THR A 54 -6.49 -36.90 22.43
C THR A 54 -7.56 -36.33 21.53
N ALA A 55 -7.64 -34.99 21.47
CA ALA A 55 -8.46 -34.33 20.49
C ALA A 55 -8.08 -34.81 19.08
N THR A 56 -9.11 -35.19 18.33
CA THR A 56 -9.03 -35.59 16.92
C THR A 56 -9.46 -34.45 16.00
N GLN A 57 -10.30 -33.53 16.50
CA GLN A 57 -10.84 -32.44 15.71
C GLN A 57 -11.20 -31.23 16.59
N VAL A 58 -11.02 -30.03 16.04
CA VAL A 58 -11.57 -28.78 16.58
C VAL A 58 -12.42 -28.14 15.50
N LYS A 59 -13.57 -27.58 15.84
CA LYS A 59 -14.42 -26.81 14.92
C LYS A 59 -14.77 -25.43 15.47
N PHE A 60 -14.81 -24.45 14.58
CA PHE A 60 -15.50 -23.18 14.80
C PHE A 60 -16.84 -23.26 14.10
N ASP A 61 -17.88 -23.33 14.91
CA ASP A 61 -19.19 -23.79 14.50
C ASP A 61 -19.14 -25.16 13.77
N THR A 62 -19.26 -25.16 12.45
CA THR A 62 -19.23 -26.35 11.59
C THR A 62 -17.88 -26.55 10.88
N THR A 63 -17.01 -25.54 10.87
CA THR A 63 -15.77 -25.56 10.08
C THR A 63 -14.62 -26.14 10.87
N ILE A 64 -13.93 -27.13 10.30
CA ILE A 64 -12.77 -27.79 10.93
C ILE A 64 -11.59 -26.83 10.98
N ALA A 65 -10.93 -26.79 12.14
CA ALA A 65 -9.76 -25.98 12.42
C ALA A 65 -8.49 -26.79 12.61
N ASP A 66 -7.40 -26.16 12.22
CA ASP A 66 -6.08 -26.62 12.59
C ASP A 66 -5.80 -26.29 14.06
N PHE A 67 -5.17 -27.23 14.77
CA PHE A 67 -4.93 -27.09 16.20
C PHE A 67 -3.65 -27.79 16.65
N SER A 68 -3.22 -27.46 17.86
CA SER A 68 -2.14 -28.13 18.60
C SER A 68 -2.53 -28.19 20.08
N ALA A 69 -2.63 -29.39 20.64
CA ALA A 69 -2.83 -29.58 22.08
C ALA A 69 -1.49 -29.49 22.80
N SER A 70 -1.33 -28.48 23.65
CA SER A 70 -0.12 -28.28 24.46
C SER A 70 -0.12 -29.14 25.74
N SER A 71 -1.31 -29.47 26.24
CA SER A 71 -1.53 -30.37 27.37
C SER A 71 -2.97 -30.89 27.33
N ASP A 72 -3.36 -31.75 28.28
CA ASP A 72 -4.76 -32.17 28.39
C ASP A 72 -5.72 -31.02 28.75
N ALA A 73 -5.19 -29.94 29.32
CA ALA A 73 -5.96 -28.79 29.80
C ALA A 73 -5.88 -27.54 28.90
N ARG A 74 -4.98 -27.53 27.92
CA ARG A 74 -4.75 -26.35 27.07
C ARG A 74 -4.38 -26.72 25.64
N MET A 75 -5.03 -26.07 24.68
CA MET A 75 -4.72 -26.18 23.26
C MET A 75 -4.77 -24.83 22.55
N ILE A 76 -4.14 -24.76 21.39
CA ILE A 76 -4.22 -23.62 20.47
C ILE A 76 -4.95 -24.09 19.22
N ALA A 77 -5.90 -23.29 18.73
CA ALA A 77 -6.59 -23.53 17.47
C ALA A 77 -6.51 -22.27 16.60
N THR A 78 -6.36 -22.46 15.29
CA THR A 78 -6.33 -21.36 14.30
C THR A 78 -7.70 -21.23 13.68
N VAL A 79 -8.27 -20.02 13.65
CA VAL A 79 -9.56 -19.73 13.03
C VAL A 79 -9.48 -20.03 11.52
N PRO A 80 -10.29 -20.97 10.99
CA PRO A 80 -10.27 -21.33 9.57
C PRO A 80 -10.68 -20.18 8.62
N LEU A 81 -10.30 -20.30 7.35
CA LEU A 81 -10.68 -19.33 6.31
C LEU A 81 -12.20 -19.18 6.15
N ASN A 82 -12.92 -20.30 6.18
CA ASN A 82 -14.36 -20.36 5.98
C ASN A 82 -15.14 -20.44 7.31
N ALA A 83 -14.51 -20.07 8.42
CA ALA A 83 -15.14 -20.15 9.73
C ALA A 83 -16.36 -19.22 9.84
N SER A 84 -17.42 -19.72 10.45
CA SER A 84 -18.59 -18.94 10.84
C SER A 84 -18.56 -18.63 12.33
N SER A 85 -19.15 -17.50 12.72
CA SER A 85 -19.38 -17.18 14.13
C SER A 85 -20.26 -18.24 14.77
N GLY A 86 -19.86 -18.77 15.93
CA GLY A 86 -20.56 -19.86 16.60
C GLY A 86 -19.77 -20.47 17.76
N GLN A 87 -20.27 -21.58 18.32
CA GLN A 87 -19.61 -22.28 19.41
C GLN A 87 -18.34 -23.00 18.91
N VAL A 88 -17.33 -23.07 19.78
CA VAL A 88 -16.12 -23.86 19.55
C VAL A 88 -16.39 -25.29 20.02
N ARG A 89 -16.03 -26.28 19.20
CA ARG A 89 -16.24 -27.71 19.48
C ARG A 89 -14.91 -28.45 19.46
N VAL A 90 -14.68 -29.32 20.44
CA VAL A 90 -13.49 -30.19 20.50
C VAL A 90 -13.96 -31.63 20.58
N THR A 91 -13.53 -32.47 19.66
CA THR A 91 -13.89 -33.89 19.60
C THR A 91 -12.67 -34.74 19.93
N ASN A 92 -12.87 -35.76 20.77
CA ASN A 92 -11.92 -36.84 21.01
C ASN A 92 -12.66 -38.19 20.83
N PRO A 93 -12.00 -39.36 20.98
CA PRO A 93 -12.65 -40.66 20.81
C PRO A 93 -13.81 -40.96 21.77
N THR A 94 -13.98 -40.20 22.86
CA THR A 94 -15.01 -40.43 23.87
C THR A 94 -16.19 -39.44 23.78
N GLY A 95 -16.10 -38.41 22.95
CA GLY A 95 -17.20 -37.50 22.67
C GLY A 95 -16.77 -36.11 22.17
N THR A 96 -17.74 -35.19 22.13
CA THR A 96 -17.52 -33.79 21.71
C THR A 96 -17.87 -32.83 22.85
N GLY A 97 -16.92 -31.99 23.23
CA GLY A 97 -17.12 -30.83 24.10
C GLY A 97 -17.52 -29.61 23.29
N VAL A 98 -18.40 -28.78 23.85
CA VAL A 98 -18.91 -27.55 23.21
C VAL A 98 -18.73 -26.38 24.18
N SER A 99 -18.25 -25.24 23.68
CA SER A 99 -18.05 -24.06 24.50
C SER A 99 -19.37 -23.40 24.91
N SER A 100 -19.44 -22.85 26.12
CA SER A 100 -20.61 -22.07 26.56
C SER A 100 -20.72 -20.74 25.81
N GLY A 101 -19.59 -20.09 25.51
CA GLY A 101 -19.51 -18.85 24.74
C GLY A 101 -19.51 -19.08 23.22
N THR A 102 -19.87 -18.03 22.48
CA THR A 102 -19.76 -17.94 21.02
C THR A 102 -18.47 -17.24 20.63
N PHE A 103 -17.70 -17.81 19.71
CA PHE A 103 -16.59 -17.13 19.06
C PHE A 103 -17.11 -16.31 17.88
N LEU A 104 -16.76 -15.02 17.82
CA LEU A 104 -17.18 -14.13 16.74
C LEU A 104 -16.10 -14.02 15.68
N VAL A 105 -16.43 -14.39 14.45
CA VAL A 105 -15.53 -14.28 13.30
C VAL A 105 -15.82 -12.95 12.60
N ALA A 106 -14.79 -12.16 12.32
CA ALA A 106 -14.93 -10.91 11.57
C ALA A 106 -15.53 -11.16 10.17
N PRO A 107 -16.27 -10.18 9.61
CA PRO A 107 -16.85 -10.31 8.29
C PRO A 107 -15.75 -10.47 7.23
N ARG A 108 -16.12 -11.08 6.10
CA ARG A 108 -15.33 -11.07 4.87
C ARG A 108 -16.27 -10.86 3.70
N ILE A 109 -15.90 -9.98 2.77
CA ILE A 109 -16.64 -9.75 1.54
C ILE A 109 -15.95 -10.55 0.43
N SER A 110 -16.67 -11.48 -0.20
CA SER A 110 -16.18 -12.24 -1.36
C SER A 110 -16.43 -11.51 -2.67
N GLY A 111 -17.47 -10.67 -2.71
CA GLY A 111 -17.80 -9.88 -3.88
C GLY A 111 -19.04 -9.02 -3.67
N PHE A 112 -19.40 -8.28 -4.71
CA PHE A 112 -20.63 -7.53 -4.76
C PHE A 112 -21.13 -7.43 -6.20
N SER A 113 -22.44 -7.34 -6.35
CA SER A 113 -23.11 -7.17 -7.63
C SER A 113 -24.30 -6.23 -7.50
N PRO A 114 -24.50 -5.31 -8.46
CA PRO A 114 -23.63 -5.03 -9.61
C PRO A 114 -22.32 -4.33 -9.18
N LEU A 115 -21.27 -4.41 -10.01
CA LEU A 115 -19.97 -3.73 -9.77
C LEU A 115 -20.06 -2.19 -9.86
N ARG A 116 -21.11 -1.71 -10.52
CA ARG A 116 -21.38 -0.29 -10.73
C ARG A 116 -22.88 -0.03 -10.74
N SER A 117 -23.33 1.08 -10.17
CA SER A 117 -24.76 1.47 -10.22
C SER A 117 -24.97 2.93 -9.81
N ALA A 118 -26.17 3.46 -10.11
CA ALA A 118 -26.61 4.77 -9.66
C ALA A 118 -26.99 4.81 -8.16
N THR A 119 -27.06 6.01 -7.59
CA THR A 119 -27.55 6.22 -6.22
C THR A 119 -29.01 5.77 -6.07
N ASN A 120 -29.41 5.34 -4.88
CA ASN A 120 -30.72 4.79 -4.51
C ASN A 120 -31.07 3.45 -5.18
N THR A 121 -30.07 2.72 -5.69
CA THR A 121 -30.24 1.36 -6.19
C THR A 121 -29.70 0.34 -5.18
N ALA A 122 -30.19 -0.90 -5.24
CA ALA A 122 -29.70 -1.98 -4.39
C ALA A 122 -28.42 -2.61 -4.96
N VAL A 123 -27.48 -2.93 -4.08
CA VAL A 123 -26.25 -3.69 -4.33
C VAL A 123 -26.23 -4.86 -3.37
N THR A 124 -26.04 -6.06 -3.91
CA THR A 124 -25.91 -7.28 -3.13
C THR A 124 -24.43 -7.53 -2.85
N LEU A 125 -24.08 -7.57 -1.57
CA LEU A 125 -22.77 -7.98 -1.06
C LEU A 125 -22.82 -9.46 -0.71
N GLU A 126 -21.88 -10.23 -1.23
CA GLU A 126 -21.69 -11.64 -0.89
C GLU A 126 -20.44 -11.80 -0.01
N GLY A 127 -20.50 -12.73 0.94
CA GLY A 127 -19.43 -12.91 1.88
C GLY A 127 -19.75 -13.88 3.01
N PHE A 128 -19.14 -13.64 4.15
CA PHE A 128 -19.22 -14.48 5.34
C PHE A 128 -19.32 -13.60 6.58
N ASN A 129 -20.01 -14.11 7.61
CA ASN A 129 -20.13 -13.48 8.92
C ASN A 129 -20.75 -12.07 8.90
N PHE A 130 -21.77 -11.87 8.08
CA PHE A 130 -22.55 -10.62 8.07
C PHE A 130 -23.64 -10.55 9.14
N ALA A 131 -23.89 -11.65 9.85
CA ALA A 131 -24.78 -11.65 11.01
C ALA A 131 -24.30 -10.61 12.05
N GLY A 132 -25.19 -9.69 12.44
CA GLY A 132 -24.84 -8.61 13.37
C GLY A 132 -24.08 -7.43 12.74
N ALA A 133 -24.09 -7.27 11.41
CA ALA A 133 -23.58 -6.06 10.76
C ALA A 133 -24.29 -4.81 11.30
N THR A 134 -23.50 -3.82 11.69
CA THR A 134 -23.96 -2.56 12.31
C THR A 134 -23.86 -1.38 11.35
N SER A 135 -23.05 -1.47 10.30
CA SER A 135 -22.90 -0.43 9.29
C SER A 135 -22.41 -0.98 7.95
N VAL A 136 -22.88 -0.38 6.86
CA VAL A 136 -22.34 -0.53 5.50
C VAL A 136 -22.01 0.86 4.97
N LEU A 137 -20.78 1.06 4.52
CA LEU A 137 -20.28 2.33 4.00
C LEU A 137 -19.89 2.18 2.53
N PHE A 138 -20.36 3.09 1.67
CA PHE A 138 -19.80 3.29 0.33
C PHE A 138 -18.74 4.38 0.44
N ASN A 139 -17.48 3.98 0.35
CA ASN A 139 -16.34 4.78 0.78
C ASN A 139 -16.50 5.18 2.26
N THR A 140 -16.85 6.44 2.55
CA THR A 140 -17.12 6.95 3.89
C THR A 140 -18.62 7.17 4.18
N ARG A 141 -19.50 7.01 3.18
CA ARG A 141 -20.92 7.34 3.29
C ARG A 141 -21.75 6.15 3.77
N PRO A 142 -22.51 6.29 4.87
CA PRO A 142 -23.41 5.24 5.34
C PRO A 142 -24.53 4.93 4.35
N ALA A 143 -24.79 3.65 4.14
CA ALA A 143 -25.90 3.11 3.38
C ALA A 143 -27.00 2.58 4.30
N THR A 144 -28.25 2.59 3.84
CA THR A 144 -29.28 1.71 4.40
C THR A 144 -29.03 0.29 3.88
N PHE A 145 -29.23 -0.72 4.73
CA PHE A 145 -28.99 -2.10 4.35
C PHE A 145 -29.87 -3.07 5.14
N ALA A 146 -30.00 -4.28 4.61
CA ALA A 146 -30.57 -5.43 5.29
C ALA A 146 -29.63 -6.63 5.16
N VAL A 147 -29.41 -7.34 6.25
CA VAL A 147 -28.71 -8.64 6.24
C VAL A 147 -29.73 -9.69 5.84
N THR A 148 -29.67 -10.17 4.59
CA THR A 148 -30.61 -11.16 4.05
C THR A 148 -30.20 -12.60 4.41
N ALA A 149 -28.91 -12.83 4.62
CA ALA A 149 -28.35 -14.07 5.15
C ALA A 149 -27.02 -13.79 5.87
N ALA A 150 -26.51 -14.75 6.66
CA ALA A 150 -25.17 -14.63 7.25
C ALA A 150 -24.04 -14.46 6.21
N THR A 151 -24.33 -14.76 4.94
CA THR A 151 -23.44 -14.64 3.79
C THR A 151 -23.85 -13.55 2.79
N GLN A 152 -24.95 -12.82 3.04
CA GLN A 152 -25.47 -11.84 2.08
C GLN A 152 -26.03 -10.58 2.76
N ILE A 153 -25.63 -9.41 2.25
CA ILE A 153 -26.21 -8.11 2.61
C ILE A 153 -26.78 -7.48 1.34
N GLN A 154 -27.99 -6.94 1.42
CA GLN A 154 -28.53 -6.03 0.41
C GLN A 154 -28.39 -4.60 0.94
N ALA A 155 -27.56 -3.79 0.30
CA ALA A 155 -27.31 -2.39 0.68
C ALA A 155 -27.82 -1.45 -0.42
N THR A 156 -28.37 -0.29 -0.04
CA THR A 156 -28.79 0.74 -1.00
C THR A 156 -27.67 1.77 -1.17
N VAL A 157 -27.26 2.04 -2.40
CA VAL A 157 -26.23 3.05 -2.71
C VAL A 157 -26.71 4.42 -2.20
N PRO A 158 -26.03 5.07 -1.24
CA PRO A 158 -26.53 6.30 -0.65
C PRO A 158 -26.37 7.49 -1.61
N THR A 159 -27.18 8.52 -1.41
CA THR A 159 -27.04 9.77 -2.17
C THR A 159 -25.68 10.43 -1.92
N GLY A 160 -25.04 10.88 -3.00
CA GLY A 160 -23.70 11.47 -2.98
C GLY A 160 -22.56 10.47 -2.75
N ALA A 161 -22.81 9.15 -2.84
CA ALA A 161 -21.75 8.15 -2.91
C ALA A 161 -20.71 8.52 -3.98
N THR A 162 -19.45 8.22 -3.70
CA THR A 162 -18.34 8.38 -4.65
C THR A 162 -17.79 7.02 -5.04
N ASN A 163 -17.05 6.94 -6.15
CA ASN A 163 -16.28 5.74 -6.49
C ASN A 163 -15.36 5.37 -5.34
N GLY A 164 -15.31 4.08 -4.99
CA GLY A 164 -14.49 3.61 -3.89
C GLY A 164 -14.99 2.28 -3.33
N PRO A 165 -14.30 1.74 -2.32
CA PRO A 165 -14.62 0.45 -1.77
C PRO A 165 -15.92 0.48 -0.94
N ILE A 166 -16.52 -0.68 -0.74
CA ILE A 166 -17.63 -0.88 0.20
C ILE A 166 -17.05 -1.49 1.48
N THR A 167 -17.40 -0.93 2.64
CA THR A 167 -16.98 -1.44 3.96
C THR A 167 -18.18 -1.91 4.77
N VAL A 168 -18.10 -3.12 5.33
CA VAL A 168 -19.08 -3.68 6.27
C VAL A 168 -18.45 -3.74 7.66
N GLN A 169 -19.14 -3.22 8.67
CA GLN A 169 -18.70 -3.29 10.07
C GLN A 169 -19.62 -4.22 10.87
N THR A 170 -19.03 -5.10 11.68
CA THR A 170 -19.71 -5.88 12.72
C THR A 170 -19.02 -5.66 14.08
N PRO A 171 -19.59 -6.12 15.20
CA PRO A 171 -18.91 -6.13 16.50
C PRO A 171 -17.60 -6.94 16.49
N ALA A 172 -17.43 -7.89 15.56
CA ALA A 172 -16.24 -8.72 15.42
C ALA A 172 -15.13 -8.05 14.57
N GLY A 173 -15.42 -6.90 13.95
CA GLY A 173 -14.49 -6.15 13.11
C GLY A 173 -15.11 -5.69 11.78
N GLY A 174 -14.30 -5.03 10.95
CA GLY A 174 -14.71 -4.57 9.61
C GLY A 174 -14.14 -5.40 8.47
N ALA A 175 -14.79 -5.36 7.31
CA ALA A 175 -14.32 -5.89 6.03
C ALA A 175 -14.52 -4.87 4.92
N THR A 176 -13.55 -4.75 4.02
CA THR A 176 -13.58 -3.80 2.91
C THR A 176 -13.38 -4.56 1.60
N THR A 177 -14.12 -4.18 0.56
CA THR A 177 -13.98 -4.78 -0.77
C THR A 177 -12.61 -4.48 -1.37
N THR A 178 -12.04 -5.46 -2.08
CA THR A 178 -10.80 -5.27 -2.85
C THR A 178 -11.04 -4.45 -4.11
N ASN A 179 -12.15 -4.71 -4.81
CA ASN A 179 -12.59 -3.92 -5.95
C ASN A 179 -13.38 -2.69 -5.47
N SER A 180 -13.19 -1.57 -6.14
CA SER A 180 -13.99 -0.38 -5.92
C SER A 180 -15.36 -0.51 -6.58
N PHE A 181 -16.41 -0.11 -5.88
CA PHE A 181 -17.72 0.13 -6.47
C PHE A 181 -17.69 1.43 -7.27
N VAL A 182 -18.25 1.41 -8.47
CA VAL A 182 -18.33 2.60 -9.33
C VAL A 182 -19.73 3.19 -9.26
N VAL A 183 -19.82 4.41 -8.77
CA VAL A 183 -21.07 5.18 -8.76
C VAL A 183 -21.26 5.77 -10.15
N THR A 184 -22.26 5.29 -10.87
CA THR A 184 -22.61 5.80 -12.19
C THR A 184 -23.68 6.88 -12.08
N GLY A 185 -23.70 7.81 -13.05
CA GLY A 185 -24.80 8.78 -13.16
C GLY A 185 -26.16 8.11 -13.41
N PRO A 186 -27.27 8.86 -13.32
CA PRO A 186 -28.62 8.33 -13.49
C PRO A 186 -28.97 7.88 -14.93
N ALA A 187 -28.08 8.09 -15.90
CA ALA A 187 -28.26 7.66 -17.29
C ALA A 187 -27.96 6.16 -17.47
N PRO A 188 -28.66 5.47 -18.40
CA PRO A 188 -28.34 4.10 -18.77
C PRO A 188 -26.93 4.00 -19.35
N ILE A 189 -26.32 2.81 -19.31
CA ILE A 189 -25.06 2.49 -19.98
C ILE A 189 -25.30 1.28 -20.87
N ILE A 190 -24.76 1.28 -22.09
CA ILE A 190 -24.77 0.13 -23.00
C ILE A 190 -23.33 -0.34 -23.14
N ASP A 191 -23.02 -1.52 -22.61
CA ASP A 191 -21.68 -2.13 -22.74
C ASP A 191 -21.58 -2.88 -24.09
N ASP A 192 -22.60 -3.69 -24.43
CA ASP A 192 -22.64 -4.59 -25.58
C ASP A 192 -24.09 -4.89 -26.01
N PHE A 193 -24.28 -5.40 -27.22
CA PHE A 193 -25.49 -6.11 -27.61
C PHE A 193 -25.16 -7.34 -28.48
N SER A 194 -25.96 -8.40 -28.34
CA SER A 194 -25.82 -9.63 -29.11
C SER A 194 -27.18 -10.17 -29.57
N PRO A 195 -27.31 -10.62 -30.84
CA PRO A 195 -26.29 -10.58 -31.88
C PRO A 195 -25.98 -9.14 -32.35
N ALA A 196 -24.82 -8.92 -32.97
CA ALA A 196 -24.44 -7.62 -33.54
C ALA A 196 -25.07 -7.35 -34.92
N VAL A 197 -25.70 -8.38 -35.52
CA VAL A 197 -26.34 -8.35 -36.83
C VAL A 197 -27.70 -9.05 -36.75
N GLY A 198 -28.70 -8.54 -37.46
CA GLY A 198 -30.02 -9.18 -37.51
C GLY A 198 -30.93 -8.61 -38.59
N ALA A 199 -31.92 -9.40 -38.96
CA ALA A 199 -33.02 -8.95 -39.80
C ALA A 199 -34.10 -8.26 -38.94
N PRO A 200 -34.99 -7.46 -39.54
CA PRO A 200 -36.16 -6.96 -38.83
C PRO A 200 -36.96 -8.11 -38.19
N GLY A 201 -37.32 -7.93 -36.91
CA GLY A 201 -38.02 -8.91 -36.08
C GLY A 201 -37.11 -9.80 -35.21
N VAL A 202 -35.79 -9.82 -35.43
CA VAL A 202 -34.85 -10.60 -34.62
C VAL A 202 -34.73 -10.00 -33.22
N SER A 203 -34.68 -10.86 -32.19
CA SER A 203 -34.43 -10.44 -30.80
C SER A 203 -32.94 -10.16 -30.57
N VAL A 204 -32.63 -9.11 -29.82
CA VAL A 204 -31.31 -8.61 -29.47
C VAL A 204 -31.24 -8.41 -27.96
N LEU A 205 -30.28 -9.08 -27.31
CA LEU A 205 -29.98 -8.89 -25.90
C LEU A 205 -28.98 -7.73 -25.75
N ILE A 206 -29.35 -6.69 -25.02
CA ILE A 206 -28.52 -5.52 -24.74
C ILE A 206 -28.02 -5.62 -23.29
N ASN A 207 -26.69 -5.64 -23.11
CA ASN A 207 -26.03 -5.70 -21.81
C ASN A 207 -25.53 -4.31 -21.39
N GLY A 208 -25.64 -3.98 -20.11
CA GLY A 208 -25.23 -2.68 -19.61
C GLY A 208 -25.54 -2.45 -18.14
N ALA A 209 -25.85 -1.19 -17.78
CA ALA A 209 -26.17 -0.79 -16.42
C ALA A 209 -27.24 0.30 -16.37
N ASN A 210 -27.86 0.45 -15.20
CA ASN A 210 -28.92 1.42 -14.91
C ASN A 210 -30.16 1.27 -15.81
N PHE A 211 -30.48 0.06 -16.28
CA PHE A 211 -31.74 -0.16 -16.97
C PHE A 211 -32.89 -0.25 -15.96
N SER A 212 -34.01 0.38 -16.30
CA SER A 212 -35.21 0.42 -15.44
C SER A 212 -36.45 0.13 -16.28
N SER A 213 -37.49 -0.42 -15.63
CA SER A 213 -38.76 -0.74 -16.30
C SER A 213 -39.31 0.48 -17.06
N GLY A 214 -39.81 0.24 -18.27
CA GLY A 214 -40.28 1.29 -19.18
C GLY A 214 -39.17 1.97 -20.01
N ALA A 215 -37.96 1.41 -20.06
CA ALA A 215 -36.92 1.91 -20.95
C ALA A 215 -37.35 1.82 -22.44
N ILE A 216 -37.08 2.88 -23.20
CA ILE A 216 -37.33 2.98 -24.64
C ILE A 216 -36.04 2.61 -25.37
N VAL A 217 -36.10 1.58 -26.23
CA VAL A 217 -34.99 1.17 -27.10
C VAL A 217 -35.26 1.65 -28.53
N LYS A 218 -34.23 2.18 -29.19
CA LYS A 218 -34.29 2.54 -30.61
C LYS A 218 -33.09 1.99 -31.37
N PHE A 219 -33.33 1.46 -32.57
CA PHE A 219 -32.30 1.05 -33.53
C PHE A 219 -32.16 2.13 -34.59
N ASN A 220 -31.02 2.84 -34.58
CA ASN A 220 -30.75 3.98 -35.44
C ASN A 220 -31.91 5.01 -35.47
N GLY A 221 -32.47 5.31 -34.30
CA GLY A 221 -33.59 6.25 -34.13
C GLY A 221 -35.00 5.64 -34.31
N ILE A 222 -35.14 4.41 -34.80
CA ILE A 222 -36.42 3.72 -34.93
C ILE A 222 -36.74 2.95 -33.65
N GLY A 223 -37.88 3.24 -33.02
CA GLY A 223 -38.28 2.62 -31.76
C GLY A 223 -38.68 1.16 -31.88
N ASP A 224 -38.25 0.35 -30.91
CA ASP A 224 -38.80 -0.98 -30.66
C ASP A 224 -39.88 -0.89 -29.57
N SER A 225 -41.13 -1.16 -29.96
CA SER A 225 -42.28 -1.15 -29.04
C SER A 225 -42.36 -2.38 -28.14
N THR A 226 -41.51 -3.38 -28.36
CA THR A 226 -41.52 -4.67 -27.66
C THR A 226 -40.37 -4.84 -26.68
N ALA A 227 -39.49 -3.84 -26.55
CA ALA A 227 -38.34 -3.92 -25.66
C ALA A 227 -38.76 -4.10 -24.19
N ALA A 228 -38.13 -5.03 -23.51
CA ALA A 228 -38.39 -5.37 -22.12
C ALA A 228 -37.08 -5.43 -21.32
N VAL A 229 -37.04 -4.70 -20.20
CA VAL A 229 -35.92 -4.78 -19.24
C VAL A 229 -36.08 -6.07 -18.44
N THR A 230 -35.18 -7.03 -18.66
CA THR A 230 -35.20 -8.34 -18.00
C THR A 230 -34.41 -8.33 -16.69
N ALA A 231 -33.43 -7.44 -16.56
CA ALA A 231 -32.68 -7.16 -15.33
C ALA A 231 -32.13 -5.72 -15.34
N PRO A 232 -31.69 -5.14 -14.22
CA PRO A 232 -31.04 -3.81 -14.20
C PRO A 232 -29.81 -3.67 -15.12
N THR A 233 -29.27 -4.81 -15.60
CA THR A 233 -28.13 -4.92 -16.50
C THR A 233 -28.47 -5.51 -17.87
N GLN A 234 -29.73 -5.88 -18.14
CA GLN A 234 -30.14 -6.52 -19.40
C GLN A 234 -31.48 -6.02 -19.95
N ILE A 235 -31.54 -5.80 -21.26
CA ILE A 235 -32.77 -5.53 -22.02
C ILE A 235 -32.88 -6.54 -23.17
N SER A 236 -34.04 -7.15 -23.35
CA SER A 236 -34.40 -7.86 -24.57
C SER A 236 -35.18 -6.93 -25.49
N ALA A 237 -34.64 -6.68 -26.68
CA ALA A 237 -35.27 -5.83 -27.71
C ALA A 237 -35.45 -6.63 -29.01
N HIS A 238 -36.22 -6.09 -29.96
CA HIS A 238 -36.39 -6.63 -31.31
C HIS A 238 -36.04 -5.57 -32.34
N VAL A 239 -35.42 -5.98 -33.44
CA VAL A 239 -35.09 -5.09 -34.55
C VAL A 239 -36.37 -4.60 -35.24
N PRO A 240 -36.70 -3.29 -35.27
CA PRO A 240 -37.90 -2.80 -35.91
C PRO A 240 -37.95 -3.05 -37.43
N ALA A 241 -39.16 -3.17 -37.99
CA ALA A 241 -39.42 -3.46 -39.42
C ALA A 241 -38.65 -2.55 -40.41
N THR A 242 -38.51 -1.27 -40.07
CA THR A 242 -37.90 -0.23 -40.91
C THR A 242 -36.54 0.24 -40.38
N ALA A 243 -35.96 -0.47 -39.41
CA ALA A 243 -34.65 -0.13 -38.89
C ALA A 243 -33.56 -0.22 -39.97
N THR A 244 -32.56 0.63 -39.86
CA THR A 244 -31.36 0.63 -40.70
C THR A 244 -30.13 0.40 -39.84
N THR A 245 -29.01 0.01 -40.46
CA THR A 245 -27.73 -0.15 -39.75
C THR A 245 -27.34 1.15 -39.05
N GLY A 246 -27.04 1.04 -37.75
CA GLY A 246 -26.66 2.18 -36.94
C GLY A 246 -26.65 1.84 -35.47
N LYS A 247 -26.48 2.84 -34.61
CA LYS A 247 -26.33 2.63 -33.17
C LYS A 247 -27.67 2.34 -32.49
N ILE A 248 -27.61 1.57 -31.39
CA ILE A 248 -28.75 1.35 -30.51
C ILE A 248 -28.74 2.44 -29.44
N SER A 249 -29.88 3.08 -29.19
CA SER A 249 -30.04 4.01 -28.08
C SER A 249 -31.06 3.50 -27.06
N VAL A 250 -30.75 3.66 -25.78
CA VAL A 250 -31.64 3.31 -24.65
C VAL A 250 -31.94 4.60 -23.88
N THR A 251 -33.22 4.88 -23.67
CA THR A 251 -33.71 5.97 -22.81
C THR A 251 -34.46 5.38 -21.63
N THR A 252 -34.05 5.65 -20.39
CA THR A 252 -34.74 5.14 -19.20
C THR A 252 -35.93 6.03 -18.82
N ALA A 253 -36.85 5.51 -17.99
CA ALA A 253 -37.98 6.29 -17.46
C ALA A 253 -37.54 7.52 -16.64
N SER A 254 -36.31 7.52 -16.11
CA SER A 254 -35.68 8.67 -15.45
C SER A 254 -35.21 9.77 -16.41
N GLY A 255 -35.39 9.61 -17.73
CA GLY A 255 -35.06 10.59 -18.77
C GLY A 255 -33.61 10.53 -19.28
N GLY A 256 -32.75 9.69 -18.71
CA GLY A 256 -31.38 9.52 -19.19
C GLY A 256 -31.32 8.73 -20.50
N THR A 257 -30.52 9.19 -21.47
CA THR A 257 -30.33 8.51 -22.77
C THR A 257 -28.86 8.17 -23.00
N THR A 258 -28.59 6.95 -23.45
CA THR A 258 -27.27 6.52 -23.93
C THR A 258 -27.38 5.86 -25.29
N THR A 259 -26.32 5.96 -26.08
CA THR A 259 -26.19 5.33 -27.39
C THR A 259 -24.98 4.40 -27.40
N SER A 260 -25.10 3.23 -28.02
CA SER A 260 -24.05 2.22 -28.09
C SER A 260 -22.78 2.76 -28.79
N SER A 261 -21.63 2.20 -28.41
CA SER A 261 -20.35 2.49 -29.07
C SER A 261 -20.36 1.93 -30.50
N ASN A 262 -20.73 0.65 -30.65
CA ASN A 262 -20.82 -0.09 -31.90
C ASN A 262 -22.19 0.09 -32.57
N SER A 263 -22.24 -0.08 -33.89
CA SER A 263 -23.48 -0.10 -34.66
C SER A 263 -24.03 -1.53 -34.76
N PHE A 264 -25.35 -1.68 -34.67
CA PHE A 264 -26.06 -2.90 -35.02
C PHE A 264 -26.24 -2.95 -36.54
N PHE A 265 -25.89 -4.08 -37.17
CA PHE A 265 -26.00 -4.24 -38.62
C PHE A 265 -27.35 -4.86 -39.01
N VAL A 266 -28.18 -4.09 -39.73
CA VAL A 266 -29.46 -4.60 -40.22
C VAL A 266 -29.26 -5.19 -41.62
N THR A 267 -29.60 -6.47 -41.80
CA THR A 267 -29.45 -7.15 -43.11
C THR A 267 -30.66 -8.01 -43.48
N LYS A 268 -30.94 -8.04 -44.80
CA LYS A 268 -31.89 -8.99 -45.43
C LYS A 268 -31.16 -10.13 -46.16
N ALA A 269 -29.86 -9.99 -46.38
CA ALA A 269 -29.02 -11.07 -46.91
C ALA A 269 -28.87 -12.18 -45.84
N PRO A 270 -28.60 -13.43 -46.25
CA PRO A 270 -28.40 -14.51 -45.30
C PRO A 270 -27.07 -14.33 -44.57
N VAL A 271 -27.02 -14.76 -43.30
CA VAL A 271 -25.77 -14.79 -42.52
C VAL A 271 -25.65 -16.18 -41.92
N ILE A 272 -24.50 -16.83 -42.13
CA ILE A 272 -24.18 -18.11 -41.51
C ILE A 272 -23.54 -17.81 -40.16
N THR A 273 -24.18 -18.24 -39.08
CA THR A 273 -23.62 -18.11 -37.72
C THR A 273 -22.84 -19.35 -37.32
N ASN A 274 -23.23 -20.53 -37.79
CA ASN A 274 -22.57 -21.79 -37.50
C ASN A 274 -22.91 -22.87 -38.55
N PHE A 275 -22.18 -23.98 -38.57
CA PHE A 275 -22.56 -25.19 -39.30
C PHE A 275 -22.00 -26.44 -38.63
N PHE A 276 -22.71 -27.56 -38.74
CA PHE A 276 -22.31 -28.84 -38.17
C PHE A 276 -22.73 -30.01 -39.09
N PRO A 277 -21.85 -31.02 -39.30
CA PRO A 277 -20.47 -31.11 -38.82
C PRO A 277 -19.54 -30.11 -39.53
N ALA A 278 -18.39 -29.81 -38.92
CA ALA A 278 -17.39 -28.90 -39.50
C ALA A 278 -16.57 -29.56 -40.64
N PHE A 279 -16.68 -30.87 -40.78
CA PHE A 279 -15.95 -31.68 -41.75
C PHE A 279 -16.82 -32.84 -42.26
N GLY A 280 -16.46 -33.39 -43.42
CA GLY A 280 -17.14 -34.56 -43.98
C GLY A 280 -16.64 -34.90 -45.38
N LYS A 281 -17.07 -36.05 -45.90
CA LYS A 281 -16.83 -36.42 -47.30
C LYS A 281 -18.00 -35.99 -48.18
N ALA A 282 -17.85 -36.15 -49.49
CA ALA A 282 -18.98 -36.04 -50.42
C ALA A 282 -20.19 -36.86 -49.92
N GLY A 283 -21.36 -36.24 -49.91
CA GLY A 283 -22.62 -36.82 -49.43
C GLY A 283 -22.90 -36.66 -47.94
N THR A 284 -21.95 -36.14 -47.13
CA THR A 284 -22.21 -35.85 -45.72
C THR A 284 -23.34 -34.80 -45.59
N PRO A 285 -24.39 -35.04 -44.79
CA PRO A 285 -25.37 -34.02 -44.47
C PRO A 285 -24.75 -32.97 -43.53
N VAL A 286 -24.96 -31.70 -43.84
CA VAL A 286 -24.47 -30.54 -43.08
C VAL A 286 -25.64 -29.64 -42.74
N THR A 287 -25.79 -29.36 -41.46
CA THR A 287 -26.74 -28.40 -40.92
C THR A 287 -26.08 -27.04 -40.82
N LEU A 288 -26.62 -26.03 -41.49
CA LEU A 288 -26.21 -24.63 -41.37
C LEU A 288 -27.16 -23.94 -40.40
N GLU A 289 -26.61 -23.12 -39.52
CA GLU A 289 -27.35 -22.23 -38.62
C GLU A 289 -27.06 -20.78 -38.99
N GLY A 290 -28.07 -19.92 -38.89
CA GLY A 290 -27.93 -18.55 -39.33
C GLY A 290 -29.20 -17.72 -39.22
N ILE A 291 -29.26 -16.64 -39.99
CA ILE A 291 -30.44 -15.79 -40.15
C ILE A 291 -30.78 -15.62 -41.64
N ASN A 292 -32.06 -15.40 -41.94
CA ASN A 292 -32.61 -15.17 -43.28
C ASN A 292 -32.53 -16.36 -44.25
N PHE A 293 -32.70 -17.60 -43.78
CA PHE A 293 -32.67 -18.82 -44.62
C PHE A 293 -34.01 -19.16 -45.30
N ASN A 294 -35.11 -18.45 -45.00
CA ASN A 294 -36.44 -18.79 -45.52
C ASN A 294 -36.61 -18.68 -47.04
N ASN A 295 -35.74 -17.94 -47.74
CA ASN A 295 -35.85 -17.68 -49.19
C ASN A 295 -34.50 -17.81 -49.91
N LEU A 296 -33.73 -18.86 -49.60
CA LEU A 296 -32.46 -19.09 -50.28
C LEU A 296 -32.66 -19.41 -51.76
N THR A 297 -31.82 -18.81 -52.59
CA THR A 297 -31.71 -19.05 -54.04
C THR A 297 -30.48 -19.91 -54.38
N GLY A 298 -29.58 -20.18 -53.42
CA GLY A 298 -28.43 -21.03 -53.63
C GLY A 298 -27.67 -21.37 -52.34
N ILE A 299 -27.12 -22.59 -52.29
CA ILE A 299 -26.11 -23.02 -51.31
C ILE A 299 -24.92 -23.59 -52.08
N GLY A 300 -23.69 -23.31 -51.63
CA GLY A 300 -22.49 -23.90 -52.20
C GLY A 300 -21.37 -24.10 -51.19
N PHE A 301 -20.45 -25.01 -51.53
CA PHE A 301 -19.23 -25.30 -50.77
C PHE A 301 -18.03 -24.91 -51.63
N ASN A 302 -17.26 -23.91 -51.18
CA ASN A 302 -16.11 -23.35 -51.90
C ASN A 302 -16.40 -23.11 -53.41
N GLY A 303 -17.50 -22.39 -53.67
CA GLY A 303 -17.93 -22.03 -55.04
C GLY A 303 -18.67 -23.13 -55.82
N ARG A 304 -18.85 -24.34 -55.25
CA ARG A 304 -19.60 -25.43 -55.91
C ARG A 304 -21.02 -25.53 -55.38
N SER A 305 -22.00 -25.34 -56.26
CA SER A 305 -23.43 -25.38 -55.91
C SER A 305 -23.88 -26.76 -55.46
N VAL A 306 -24.83 -26.79 -54.54
CA VAL A 306 -25.56 -27.99 -54.13
C VAL A 306 -26.82 -28.15 -54.99
N SER A 307 -27.18 -29.38 -55.34
CA SER A 307 -28.35 -29.71 -56.19
C SER A 307 -29.70 -29.66 -55.45
N GLY A 308 -29.71 -29.41 -54.14
CA GLY A 308 -30.90 -29.30 -53.29
C GLY A 308 -30.56 -29.27 -51.80
N TRP A 309 -31.46 -28.72 -51.00
CA TRP A 309 -31.35 -28.63 -49.53
C TRP A 309 -32.71 -28.86 -48.88
N GLY A 310 -32.74 -29.18 -47.59
CA GLY A 310 -33.95 -29.41 -46.83
C GLY A 310 -34.82 -28.16 -46.70
N THR A 311 -36.08 -28.34 -46.30
CA THR A 311 -37.00 -27.22 -46.07
C THR A 311 -36.40 -26.27 -45.02
N PRO A 312 -36.14 -24.99 -45.36
CA PRO A 312 -35.52 -24.07 -44.43
C PRO A 312 -36.42 -23.78 -43.23
N ALA A 313 -35.84 -23.89 -42.03
CA ALA A 313 -36.35 -23.18 -40.87
C ALA A 313 -35.80 -21.74 -40.88
N PRO A 314 -36.40 -20.79 -40.14
CA PRO A 314 -35.95 -19.40 -40.12
C PRO A 314 -34.47 -19.19 -39.79
N ASN A 315 -33.89 -20.10 -39.01
CA ASN A 315 -32.52 -20.05 -38.51
C ASN A 315 -31.68 -21.29 -38.82
N GLN A 316 -32.21 -22.27 -39.56
CA GLN A 316 -31.49 -23.53 -39.79
C GLN A 316 -31.86 -24.13 -41.15
N ILE A 317 -30.88 -24.71 -41.84
CA ILE A 317 -31.11 -25.45 -43.08
C ILE A 317 -30.14 -26.62 -43.19
N THR A 318 -30.61 -27.76 -43.69
CA THR A 318 -29.76 -28.94 -43.93
C THR A 318 -29.45 -29.05 -45.42
N THR A 319 -28.20 -29.34 -45.75
CA THR A 319 -27.71 -29.53 -47.11
C THR A 319 -26.79 -30.75 -47.15
N THR A 320 -26.35 -31.21 -48.32
CA THR A 320 -25.33 -32.27 -48.43
C THR A 320 -24.08 -31.75 -49.13
N VAL A 321 -22.92 -32.27 -48.73
CA VAL A 321 -21.63 -31.93 -49.36
C VAL A 321 -21.64 -32.46 -50.81
N PRO A 322 -21.47 -31.62 -51.83
CA PRO A 322 -21.50 -32.07 -53.22
C PRO A 322 -20.27 -32.94 -53.57
N ALA A 323 -20.42 -33.83 -54.56
CA ALA A 323 -19.42 -34.85 -54.91
C ALA A 323 -18.02 -34.31 -55.29
N SER A 324 -17.93 -33.03 -55.65
CA SER A 324 -16.67 -32.36 -56.02
C SER A 324 -16.27 -31.23 -55.06
N ALA A 325 -16.91 -31.13 -53.89
CA ALA A 325 -16.59 -30.11 -52.89
C ALA A 325 -15.09 -30.13 -52.54
N ALA A 326 -14.50 -28.95 -52.42
CA ALA A 326 -13.17 -28.77 -51.84
C ALA A 326 -13.31 -28.11 -50.47
N THR A 327 -12.30 -28.27 -49.60
CA THR A 327 -12.23 -27.52 -48.33
C THR A 327 -12.33 -26.03 -48.61
N GLY A 328 -13.18 -25.33 -47.86
CA GLY A 328 -13.40 -23.90 -48.02
C GLY A 328 -14.75 -23.46 -47.47
N SER A 329 -15.06 -22.18 -47.63
CA SER A 329 -16.22 -21.56 -47.01
C SER A 329 -17.54 -22.04 -47.64
N ILE A 330 -18.58 -22.09 -46.82
CA ILE A 330 -19.95 -22.34 -47.25
C ILE A 330 -20.58 -21.00 -47.63
N ILE A 331 -21.28 -20.98 -48.76
CA ILE A 331 -21.94 -19.80 -49.29
C ILE A 331 -23.44 -20.07 -49.35
N VAL A 332 -24.23 -19.15 -48.81
CA VAL A 332 -25.70 -19.13 -48.92
C VAL A 332 -26.12 -17.85 -49.62
N THR A 333 -27.07 -17.91 -50.56
CA THR A 333 -27.52 -16.75 -51.34
C THR A 333 -29.03 -16.62 -51.24
N ASN A 334 -29.54 -15.40 -51.16
CA ASN A 334 -30.95 -15.08 -51.38
C ASN A 334 -31.07 -13.88 -52.34
N SER A 335 -32.29 -13.43 -52.62
CA SER A 335 -32.56 -12.30 -53.52
C SER A 335 -31.98 -10.95 -53.04
N PHE A 336 -31.54 -10.85 -51.79
CA PHE A 336 -30.99 -9.64 -51.19
C PHE A 336 -29.46 -9.69 -51.02
N GLY A 337 -28.81 -10.83 -51.27
CA GLY A 337 -27.34 -10.94 -51.22
C GLY A 337 -26.82 -12.32 -50.83
N VAL A 338 -25.55 -12.34 -50.40
CA VAL A 338 -24.77 -13.55 -50.11
C VAL A 338 -24.31 -13.54 -48.66
N GLY A 339 -24.40 -14.68 -48.00
CA GLY A 339 -23.79 -14.98 -46.71
C GLY A 339 -22.68 -16.00 -46.90
N ILE A 340 -21.54 -15.78 -46.24
CA ILE A 340 -20.36 -16.64 -46.31
C ILE A 340 -20.04 -17.09 -44.89
N SER A 341 -19.73 -18.38 -44.70
CA SER A 341 -19.31 -18.89 -43.40
C SER A 341 -17.95 -18.31 -43.03
N THR A 342 -17.78 -17.96 -41.76
CA THR A 342 -16.51 -17.49 -41.23
C THR A 342 -15.44 -18.59 -41.17
N ASN A 343 -15.85 -19.83 -40.92
CA ASN A 343 -14.98 -21.00 -40.93
C ASN A 343 -15.18 -21.81 -42.21
N ASP A 344 -14.12 -22.48 -42.65
CA ASP A 344 -14.15 -23.39 -43.78
C ASP A 344 -14.73 -24.76 -43.38
N PHE A 345 -15.54 -25.35 -44.26
CA PHE A 345 -15.91 -26.75 -44.16
C PHE A 345 -14.76 -27.61 -44.69
N ILE A 346 -14.29 -28.58 -43.91
CA ILE A 346 -13.16 -29.43 -44.29
C ILE A 346 -13.68 -30.67 -45.02
N VAL A 347 -13.34 -30.80 -46.29
CA VAL A 347 -13.67 -32.00 -47.07
C VAL A 347 -12.58 -33.05 -46.86
N THR A 348 -12.89 -34.16 -46.18
CA THR A 348 -11.90 -35.21 -45.86
C THR A 348 -12.47 -36.62 -45.93
N SER A 349 -11.63 -37.58 -46.34
CA SER A 349 -11.89 -39.02 -46.26
C SER A 349 -11.01 -39.72 -45.21
N ALA A 350 -10.19 -38.98 -44.48
CA ALA A 350 -9.45 -39.51 -43.33
C ALA A 350 -10.44 -39.88 -42.19
N PRO A 351 -10.06 -40.80 -41.28
CA PRO A 351 -10.93 -41.22 -40.19
C PRO A 351 -11.29 -40.03 -39.30
N ILE A 352 -12.45 -40.10 -38.66
CA ILE A 352 -12.88 -39.14 -37.63
C ILE A 352 -13.28 -39.96 -36.41
N ILE A 353 -12.85 -39.56 -35.21
CA ILE A 353 -13.26 -40.21 -33.95
C ILE A 353 -14.22 -39.27 -33.23
N SER A 354 -15.47 -39.69 -33.02
CA SER A 354 -16.45 -38.93 -32.26
C SER A 354 -16.36 -39.23 -30.77
N ASP A 355 -16.33 -40.52 -30.41
CA ASP A 355 -16.24 -41.01 -29.04
C ASP A 355 -15.79 -42.48 -29.01
N PHE A 356 -15.60 -43.03 -27.81
CA PHE A 356 -15.33 -44.45 -27.61
C PHE A 356 -15.82 -44.90 -26.23
N PHE A 357 -16.20 -46.17 -26.10
CA PHE A 357 -16.65 -46.77 -24.85
C PHE A 357 -16.21 -48.24 -24.76
N PRO A 358 -15.76 -48.73 -23.59
CA PRO A 358 -15.57 -47.98 -22.34
C PRO A 358 -14.40 -46.98 -22.40
N PHE A 359 -14.45 -45.92 -21.59
CA PHE A 359 -13.36 -44.93 -21.48
C PHE A 359 -12.15 -45.44 -20.67
N ILE A 360 -12.39 -46.44 -19.82
CA ILE A 360 -11.42 -47.06 -18.90
C ILE A 360 -11.56 -48.58 -19.05
N ALA A 361 -10.49 -49.31 -19.42
CA ALA A 361 -10.53 -50.77 -19.42
C ALA A 361 -9.15 -51.46 -19.33
N ALA A 362 -9.16 -52.75 -19.02
CA ALA A 362 -7.96 -53.57 -18.92
C ALA A 362 -7.50 -54.05 -20.30
N PRO A 363 -6.21 -54.40 -20.47
CA PRO A 363 -5.77 -55.18 -21.62
C PRO A 363 -6.69 -56.40 -21.86
N GLY A 364 -7.08 -56.62 -23.11
CA GLY A 364 -8.02 -57.66 -23.53
C GLY A 364 -9.49 -57.25 -23.58
N THR A 365 -9.86 -56.04 -23.10
CA THR A 365 -11.23 -55.53 -23.25
C THR A 365 -11.48 -55.01 -24.66
N ASP A 366 -12.69 -55.23 -25.17
CA ASP A 366 -13.16 -54.67 -26.44
C ASP A 366 -13.66 -53.23 -26.26
N VAL A 367 -13.17 -52.31 -27.09
CA VAL A 367 -13.53 -50.89 -27.08
C VAL A 367 -14.28 -50.56 -28.36
N VAL A 368 -15.51 -50.08 -28.21
CA VAL A 368 -16.33 -49.56 -29.31
C VAL A 368 -15.94 -48.12 -29.56
N ILE A 369 -15.49 -47.80 -30.76
CA ILE A 369 -15.08 -46.46 -31.19
C ILE A 369 -16.06 -46.01 -32.27
N ASN A 370 -16.78 -44.90 -32.04
CA ASN A 370 -17.68 -44.34 -33.05
C ASN A 370 -17.04 -43.14 -33.76
N GLY A 371 -17.52 -42.85 -34.96
CA GLY A 371 -17.00 -41.78 -35.78
C GLY A 371 -17.46 -41.85 -37.23
N ALA A 372 -16.55 -41.56 -38.16
CA ALA A 372 -16.81 -41.62 -39.60
C ALA A 372 -15.55 -41.98 -40.40
N ASN A 373 -15.75 -42.41 -41.65
CA ASN A 373 -14.69 -42.80 -42.59
C ASN A 373 -13.82 -43.98 -42.11
N PHE A 374 -14.44 -44.97 -41.46
CA PHE A 374 -13.75 -46.14 -40.93
C PHE A 374 -13.62 -47.29 -41.93
N ILE A 375 -14.32 -47.25 -43.06
CA ILE A 375 -14.08 -48.22 -44.14
C ILE A 375 -12.61 -48.13 -44.60
N GLY A 376 -11.94 -49.28 -44.68
CA GLY A 376 -10.54 -49.38 -45.11
C GLY A 376 -9.50 -49.21 -44.00
N VAL A 377 -9.91 -49.12 -42.72
CA VAL A 377 -8.99 -49.20 -41.57
C VAL A 377 -8.43 -50.64 -41.46
N PRO A 378 -7.11 -50.85 -41.51
CA PRO A 378 -6.53 -52.20 -41.50
C PRO A 378 -6.58 -52.87 -40.13
N ASN A 379 -6.76 -54.18 -40.09
CA ASN A 379 -6.70 -55.00 -38.87
C ASN A 379 -5.31 -55.64 -38.70
N PRO A 380 -4.63 -55.54 -37.54
CA PRO A 380 -4.94 -54.69 -36.38
C PRO A 380 -4.25 -53.30 -36.44
N GLY A 381 -3.39 -53.07 -37.44
CA GLY A 381 -2.49 -51.91 -37.49
C GLY A 381 -3.16 -50.54 -37.69
N GLY A 382 -4.47 -50.53 -37.96
CA GLY A 382 -5.26 -49.34 -38.19
C GLY A 382 -5.74 -48.64 -36.92
N VAL A 383 -5.68 -49.30 -35.74
CA VAL A 383 -6.02 -48.69 -34.44
C VAL A 383 -4.86 -48.85 -33.47
N LYS A 384 -4.51 -47.77 -32.76
CA LYS A 384 -3.47 -47.77 -31.72
C LYS A 384 -3.98 -47.14 -30.43
N PHE A 385 -3.64 -47.73 -29.29
CA PHE A 385 -3.82 -47.18 -27.94
C PHE A 385 -2.49 -46.55 -27.48
N ASN A 386 -2.42 -45.22 -27.46
CA ASN A 386 -1.22 -44.43 -27.14
C ASN A 386 0.04 -44.93 -27.88
N GLY A 387 -0.07 -45.12 -29.19
CA GLY A 387 1.03 -45.56 -30.06
C GLY A 387 1.24 -47.07 -30.16
N ARG A 388 0.59 -47.89 -29.30
CA ARG A 388 0.65 -49.36 -29.37
C ARG A 388 -0.54 -49.92 -30.17
N ASN A 389 -0.27 -50.77 -31.17
CA ASN A 389 -1.32 -51.40 -31.98
C ASN A 389 -2.33 -52.17 -31.13
N ALA A 390 -3.62 -52.03 -31.46
CA ALA A 390 -4.68 -52.84 -30.88
C ALA A 390 -4.40 -54.35 -31.03
N ALA A 391 -4.93 -55.18 -30.14
CA ALA A 391 -4.80 -56.63 -30.25
C ALA A 391 -5.59 -57.18 -31.45
N SER A 392 -6.75 -56.60 -31.71
CA SER A 392 -7.58 -56.86 -32.89
C SER A 392 -8.42 -55.62 -33.20
N VAL A 393 -8.85 -55.50 -34.47
CA VAL A 393 -9.73 -54.45 -34.96
C VAL A 393 -10.80 -55.07 -35.87
N SER A 394 -12.07 -54.76 -35.65
CA SER A 394 -13.16 -55.06 -36.57
C SER A 394 -13.96 -53.80 -36.88
N VAL A 395 -14.12 -53.51 -38.18
CA VAL A 395 -14.96 -52.39 -38.65
C VAL A 395 -16.37 -52.94 -38.88
N THR A 396 -17.32 -52.55 -38.03
CA THR A 396 -18.71 -53.02 -38.11
C THR A 396 -19.58 -52.12 -38.99
N ALA A 397 -19.22 -50.84 -39.12
CA ALA A 397 -19.82 -49.87 -40.03
C ALA A 397 -18.80 -48.78 -40.39
N ASP A 398 -19.09 -47.96 -41.41
CA ASP A 398 -18.26 -46.77 -41.73
C ASP A 398 -18.19 -45.75 -40.57
N THR A 399 -19.02 -45.95 -39.55
CA THR A 399 -19.13 -45.11 -38.36
C THR A 399 -18.76 -45.83 -37.06
N GLN A 400 -18.38 -47.10 -37.09
CA GLN A 400 -18.08 -47.86 -35.87
C GLN A 400 -16.97 -48.90 -36.05
N ILE A 401 -16.05 -48.93 -35.08
CA ILE A 401 -14.97 -49.90 -34.94
C ILE A 401 -15.04 -50.55 -33.56
N HIS A 402 -14.80 -51.85 -33.49
CA HIS A 402 -14.47 -52.56 -32.25
C HIS A 402 -12.95 -52.84 -32.23
N ALA A 403 -12.26 -52.44 -31.17
CA ALA A 403 -10.82 -52.62 -31.03
C ALA A 403 -10.46 -53.16 -29.64
N VAL A 404 -9.72 -54.27 -29.59
CA VAL A 404 -9.31 -54.90 -28.33
C VAL A 404 -8.03 -54.26 -27.79
N VAL A 405 -8.05 -53.86 -26.51
CA VAL A 405 -6.91 -53.22 -25.83
C VAL A 405 -5.72 -54.19 -25.77
N PRO A 406 -4.52 -53.80 -26.24
CA PRO A 406 -3.36 -54.68 -26.26
C PRO A 406 -2.70 -54.81 -24.89
N SER A 407 -1.95 -55.90 -24.68
CA SER A 407 -1.07 -56.03 -23.51
C SER A 407 -0.01 -54.92 -23.51
N GLY A 408 0.28 -54.35 -22.33
CA GLY A 408 1.23 -53.24 -22.18
C GLY A 408 0.77 -51.91 -22.79
N ALA A 409 -0.53 -51.72 -23.04
CA ALA A 409 -1.09 -50.42 -23.36
C ALA A 409 -0.85 -49.42 -22.22
N THR A 410 -0.68 -48.15 -22.56
CA THR A 410 -0.59 -47.03 -21.61
C THR A 410 -1.75 -46.06 -21.83
N THR A 411 -2.14 -45.35 -20.77
CA THR A 411 -3.17 -44.30 -20.86
C THR A 411 -2.73 -43.21 -21.85
N GLY A 412 -3.62 -42.82 -22.76
CA GLY A 412 -3.35 -41.82 -23.80
C GLY A 412 -4.37 -41.89 -24.94
N PRO A 413 -4.19 -41.12 -26.02
CA PRO A 413 -5.18 -41.05 -27.09
C PRO A 413 -5.24 -42.34 -27.92
N ILE A 414 -6.40 -42.59 -28.53
CA ILE A 414 -6.59 -43.61 -29.56
C ILE A 414 -6.24 -42.99 -30.92
N THR A 415 -5.44 -43.67 -31.73
CA THR A 415 -5.15 -43.28 -33.12
C THR A 415 -5.84 -44.24 -34.09
N ILE A 416 -6.56 -43.71 -35.08
CA ILE A 416 -7.14 -44.50 -36.18
C ILE A 416 -6.53 -44.05 -37.51
N THR A 417 -6.08 -44.98 -38.35
CA THR A 417 -5.44 -44.69 -39.65
C THR A 417 -6.13 -45.46 -40.77
N ASN A 418 -6.47 -44.77 -41.86
CA ASN A 418 -6.87 -45.37 -43.15
C ASN A 418 -5.93 -44.87 -44.26
N THR A 419 -6.20 -45.22 -45.52
CA THR A 419 -5.37 -44.83 -46.67
C THR A 419 -5.36 -43.34 -46.97
N ALA A 420 -6.34 -42.58 -46.46
CA ALA A 420 -6.45 -41.13 -46.64
C ALA A 420 -5.79 -40.33 -45.50
N GLY A 421 -5.44 -40.96 -44.37
CA GLY A 421 -4.76 -40.29 -43.25
C GLY A 421 -5.03 -40.92 -41.88
N ALA A 422 -4.69 -40.18 -40.82
CA ALA A 422 -4.87 -40.62 -39.43
C ALA A 422 -5.63 -39.58 -38.60
N ALA A 423 -6.33 -40.05 -37.56
CA ALA A 423 -7.00 -39.24 -36.56
C ALA A 423 -6.65 -39.67 -35.13
N LEU A 424 -6.68 -38.69 -34.22
CA LEU A 424 -6.47 -38.86 -32.78
C LEU A 424 -7.78 -38.60 -32.04
N SER A 425 -8.06 -39.37 -30.99
CA SER A 425 -9.21 -39.13 -30.14
C SER A 425 -9.00 -37.86 -29.31
N ALA A 426 -10.08 -37.08 -29.12
CA ALA A 426 -10.02 -35.86 -28.30
C ALA A 426 -9.78 -36.16 -26.81
N SER A 427 -10.32 -37.29 -26.32
CA SER A 427 -10.12 -37.79 -24.95
C SER A 427 -9.13 -38.94 -24.92
N ASN A 428 -8.39 -39.06 -23.81
CA ASN A 428 -7.50 -40.20 -23.56
C ASN A 428 -8.31 -41.45 -23.18
N PHE A 429 -7.93 -42.60 -23.72
CA PHE A 429 -8.33 -43.91 -23.21
C PHE A 429 -7.47 -44.28 -22.01
N VAL A 430 -8.08 -44.76 -20.93
CA VAL A 430 -7.38 -45.10 -19.68
C VAL A 430 -7.23 -46.61 -19.55
N VAL A 431 -5.99 -47.07 -19.37
CA VAL A 431 -5.69 -48.51 -19.25
C VAL A 431 -5.67 -48.92 -17.77
N THR A 432 -6.41 -49.97 -17.40
CA THR A 432 -6.41 -50.54 -16.05
C THR A 432 -5.34 -51.63 -15.87
N GLY A 433 -4.84 -51.82 -14.64
CA GLY A 433 -3.87 -52.88 -14.28
C GLY A 433 -2.41 -52.45 -14.04
N ASN A 434 -2.06 -51.16 -14.21
CA ASN A 434 -0.70 -50.63 -14.00
C ASN A 434 -0.56 -49.78 -12.70
N GLY A 435 -1.34 -50.10 -11.66
CA GLY A 435 -1.42 -49.31 -10.42
C GLY A 435 -2.62 -48.36 -10.35
N PRO A 436 -2.84 -47.71 -9.19
CA PRO A 436 -3.94 -46.78 -8.98
C PRO A 436 -3.78 -45.53 -9.85
N LEU A 437 -4.84 -44.98 -10.44
CA LEU A 437 -4.82 -43.68 -11.11
C LEU A 437 -5.55 -42.68 -10.22
N ILE A 438 -4.93 -41.52 -9.95
CA ILE A 438 -5.59 -40.42 -9.22
C ILE A 438 -5.92 -39.32 -10.24
N THR A 439 -7.20 -39.05 -10.47
CA THR A 439 -7.62 -37.98 -11.38
C THR A 439 -7.84 -36.67 -10.64
N GLU A 440 -8.41 -36.73 -9.43
CA GLU A 440 -8.72 -35.56 -8.61
C GLU A 440 -8.86 -35.96 -7.13
N PHE A 441 -8.89 -34.95 -6.27
CA PHE A 441 -9.31 -35.09 -4.89
C PHE A 441 -10.08 -33.84 -4.46
N SER A 442 -11.09 -34.02 -3.62
CA SER A 442 -11.92 -32.93 -3.11
C SER A 442 -12.22 -33.12 -1.62
N PRO A 443 -12.03 -32.07 -0.79
CA PRO A 443 -11.49 -30.76 -1.14
C PRO A 443 -9.99 -30.82 -1.50
N ASP A 444 -9.47 -29.75 -2.13
CA ASP A 444 -8.05 -29.60 -2.50
C ASP A 444 -7.14 -29.18 -1.33
N GLY A 445 -7.74 -28.88 -0.17
CA GLY A 445 -7.04 -28.60 1.06
C GLY A 445 -7.90 -28.78 2.30
N GLY A 446 -7.26 -28.93 3.46
CA GLY A 446 -7.95 -29.17 4.72
C GLY A 446 -7.02 -29.30 5.93
N ALA A 447 -7.55 -28.94 7.10
CA ALA A 447 -6.89 -29.21 8.37
C ALA A 447 -6.91 -30.71 8.71
N ARG A 448 -6.16 -31.11 9.74
CA ARG A 448 -6.24 -32.46 10.32
C ARG A 448 -7.69 -32.85 10.61
N GLY A 449 -8.08 -34.06 10.20
CA GLY A 449 -9.43 -34.58 10.42
C GLY A 449 -10.44 -34.18 9.35
N THR A 450 -10.05 -33.41 8.33
CA THR A 450 -10.88 -33.21 7.12
C THR A 450 -10.97 -34.52 6.34
N GLU A 451 -12.19 -34.89 5.92
CA GLU A 451 -12.40 -35.98 4.97
C GLU A 451 -12.08 -35.50 3.55
N VAL A 452 -11.37 -36.32 2.79
CA VAL A 452 -10.93 -36.09 1.42
C VAL A 452 -11.38 -37.26 0.58
N ILE A 453 -12.18 -36.97 -0.44
CA ILE A 453 -12.60 -37.93 -1.46
C ILE A 453 -11.56 -37.89 -2.57
N ILE A 454 -10.91 -39.02 -2.84
CA ILE A 454 -9.94 -39.17 -3.92
C ILE A 454 -10.63 -39.94 -5.05
N SER A 455 -10.82 -39.29 -6.20
CA SER A 455 -11.42 -39.90 -7.38
C SER A 455 -10.34 -40.38 -8.36
N GLY A 456 -10.64 -41.45 -9.09
CA GLY A 456 -9.70 -42.00 -10.04
C GLY A 456 -10.12 -43.36 -10.58
N ALA A 457 -9.16 -44.26 -10.75
CA ALA A 457 -9.39 -45.63 -11.20
C ALA A 457 -8.41 -46.59 -10.56
N ASN A 458 -8.70 -47.89 -10.64
CA ASN A 458 -7.85 -48.98 -10.14
C ASN A 458 -7.61 -48.92 -8.62
N PHE A 459 -8.54 -48.39 -7.85
CA PHE A 459 -8.47 -48.46 -6.40
C PHE A 459 -8.93 -49.85 -5.93
N SER A 460 -8.11 -50.49 -5.10
CA SER A 460 -8.37 -51.81 -4.55
C SER A 460 -7.89 -51.89 -3.11
N SER A 461 -8.62 -52.63 -2.27
CA SER A 461 -8.20 -52.91 -0.90
C SER A 461 -7.19 -54.07 -0.84
N PRO A 462 -6.17 -54.03 0.03
CA PRO A 462 -5.86 -52.95 0.97
C PRO A 462 -5.27 -51.71 0.27
N VAL A 463 -5.56 -50.53 0.84
CA VAL A 463 -5.07 -49.23 0.36
C VAL A 463 -4.28 -48.52 1.45
N THR A 464 -3.28 -47.74 1.06
CA THR A 464 -2.59 -46.79 1.94
C THR A 464 -2.56 -45.44 1.25
N VAL A 465 -3.03 -44.41 1.93
CA VAL A 465 -2.99 -43.01 1.46
C VAL A 465 -1.99 -42.25 2.30
N LYS A 466 -1.12 -41.46 1.65
CA LYS A 466 -0.20 -40.54 2.32
C LYS A 466 -0.38 -39.10 1.85
N PHE A 467 -0.48 -38.18 2.80
CA PHE A 467 -0.46 -36.73 2.58
C PHE A 467 0.95 -36.21 2.81
N ASN A 468 1.71 -36.03 1.73
CA ASN A 468 3.12 -35.63 1.77
C ASN A 468 3.96 -36.40 2.81
N GLY A 469 3.79 -37.73 2.84
CA GLY A 469 4.49 -38.63 3.75
C GLY A 469 3.70 -39.05 5.02
N ALA A 470 2.71 -38.27 5.46
CA ALA A 470 1.89 -38.62 6.61
C ALA A 470 0.82 -39.65 6.21
N VAL A 471 0.80 -40.81 6.88
CA VAL A 471 -0.09 -41.93 6.56
C VAL A 471 -1.47 -41.74 7.17
N ASP A 472 -2.52 -41.88 6.34
CA ASP A 472 -3.86 -42.15 6.82
C ASP A 472 -4.08 -43.66 6.95
N SER A 473 -4.12 -44.15 8.18
CA SER A 473 -4.35 -45.56 8.49
C SER A 473 -5.82 -45.98 8.38
N ALA A 474 -6.74 -45.04 8.19
CA ALA A 474 -8.19 -45.28 8.12
C ALA A 474 -8.74 -45.14 6.69
N ALA A 475 -7.88 -44.97 5.68
CA ALA A 475 -8.32 -44.84 4.30
C ALA A 475 -9.07 -46.10 3.82
N THR A 476 -10.19 -45.90 3.11
CA THR A 476 -11.03 -46.97 2.61
C THR A 476 -11.36 -46.79 1.13
N VAL A 477 -11.34 -47.89 0.38
CA VAL A 477 -11.82 -47.93 -1.01
C VAL A 477 -13.33 -48.14 -0.97
N THR A 478 -14.11 -47.12 -1.33
CA THR A 478 -15.58 -47.20 -1.40
C THR A 478 -16.07 -47.70 -2.77
N ALA A 479 -15.29 -47.43 -3.82
CA ALA A 479 -15.49 -47.95 -5.17
C ALA A 479 -14.14 -48.08 -5.89
N ALA A 480 -14.09 -48.83 -6.99
CA ALA A 480 -12.87 -48.95 -7.81
C ALA A 480 -12.37 -47.60 -8.37
N THR A 481 -13.21 -46.56 -8.29
CA THR A 481 -12.95 -45.18 -8.72
C THR A 481 -12.93 -44.16 -7.58
N GLN A 482 -13.13 -44.58 -6.32
CA GLN A 482 -13.20 -43.67 -5.19
C GLN A 482 -12.55 -44.23 -3.91
N ILE A 483 -11.74 -43.40 -3.26
CA ILE A 483 -11.20 -43.62 -1.91
C ILE A 483 -11.70 -42.51 -0.98
N HIS A 484 -12.17 -42.88 0.21
CA HIS A 484 -12.37 -41.95 1.32
C HIS A 484 -11.13 -42.01 2.22
N SER A 485 -10.52 -40.84 2.45
CA SER A 485 -9.36 -40.69 3.32
C SER A 485 -9.56 -39.51 4.26
N THR A 486 -8.94 -39.54 5.44
CA THR A 486 -8.96 -38.44 6.41
C THR A 486 -7.57 -37.85 6.56
N VAL A 487 -7.44 -36.52 6.54
CA VAL A 487 -6.15 -35.83 6.71
C VAL A 487 -5.54 -36.22 8.06
N PRO A 488 -4.40 -36.94 8.07
CA PRO A 488 -3.83 -37.50 9.29
C PRO A 488 -3.14 -36.42 10.15
N PRO A 489 -2.84 -36.72 11.43
CA PRO A 489 -1.95 -35.89 12.23
C PRO A 489 -0.58 -35.75 11.54
N ASN A 490 0.00 -34.55 11.58
CA ASN A 490 1.29 -34.21 10.97
C ASN A 490 1.33 -34.21 9.43
N ALA A 491 0.18 -34.25 8.76
CA ALA A 491 0.12 -33.97 7.33
C ALA A 491 0.74 -32.60 7.02
N THR A 492 1.48 -32.53 5.91
CA THR A 492 2.04 -31.28 5.39
C THR A 492 1.57 -31.05 3.96
N THR A 493 1.64 -29.80 3.50
CA THR A 493 1.28 -29.43 2.13
C THR A 493 2.18 -30.16 1.15
N GLY A 494 1.59 -30.87 0.19
CA GLY A 494 2.31 -31.62 -0.83
C GLY A 494 1.42 -32.63 -1.55
N PRO A 495 2.00 -33.51 -2.38
CA PRO A 495 1.23 -34.46 -3.17
C PRO A 495 0.60 -35.55 -2.29
N ILE A 496 -0.52 -36.10 -2.80
CA ILE A 496 -1.14 -37.31 -2.26
C ILE A 496 -0.55 -38.53 -2.96
N ILE A 497 -0.17 -39.54 -2.17
CA ILE A 497 0.34 -40.82 -2.66
C ILE A 497 -0.68 -41.91 -2.28
N VAL A 498 -1.11 -42.69 -3.26
CA VAL A 498 -1.98 -43.86 -3.07
C VAL A 498 -1.22 -45.12 -3.43
N THR A 499 -1.16 -46.06 -2.49
CA THR A 499 -0.60 -47.40 -2.69
C THR A 499 -1.69 -48.45 -2.55
N THR A 500 -1.77 -49.34 -3.53
CA THR A 500 -2.66 -50.52 -3.55
C THR A 500 -1.84 -51.77 -3.85
N ALA A 501 -2.46 -52.96 -3.83
CA ALA A 501 -1.81 -54.19 -4.28
C ALA A 501 -1.32 -54.13 -5.75
N SER A 502 -1.97 -53.30 -6.58
CA SER A 502 -1.64 -53.15 -8.01
C SER A 502 -0.47 -52.18 -8.26
N GLY A 503 0.01 -51.46 -7.24
CA GLY A 503 1.11 -50.50 -7.35
C GLY A 503 0.89 -49.20 -6.56
N THR A 504 1.78 -48.24 -6.77
CA THR A 504 1.75 -46.91 -6.15
C THR A 504 1.60 -45.82 -7.20
N SER A 505 0.85 -44.77 -6.89
CA SER A 505 0.82 -43.54 -7.70
C SER A 505 0.79 -42.30 -6.84
N THR A 506 1.35 -41.23 -7.40
CA THR A 506 1.46 -39.91 -6.79
C THR A 506 0.72 -38.93 -7.67
N ASN A 507 -0.20 -38.15 -7.09
CA ASN A 507 -0.90 -37.11 -7.82
C ASN A 507 0.04 -35.91 -8.09
N ALA A 508 -0.12 -35.24 -9.23
CA ALA A 508 0.65 -34.05 -9.58
C ALA A 508 0.17 -32.78 -8.86
N ASN A 509 -1.13 -32.68 -8.59
CA ASN A 509 -1.73 -31.59 -7.82
C ASN A 509 -1.35 -31.70 -6.35
N ILE A 510 -1.21 -30.54 -5.71
CA ILE A 510 -0.81 -30.40 -4.32
C ILE A 510 -2.07 -30.36 -3.44
N PHE A 511 -2.08 -31.16 -2.38
CA PHE A 511 -3.03 -31.00 -1.29
C PHE A 511 -2.50 -29.99 -0.29
N TYR A 512 -3.30 -28.97 0.04
CA TYR A 512 -2.87 -27.88 0.92
C TYR A 512 -3.36 -28.05 2.35
N VAL A 513 -2.42 -28.08 3.29
CA VAL A 513 -2.69 -28.07 4.74
C VAL A 513 -2.56 -26.63 5.24
N PRO A 514 -3.38 -26.16 6.22
CA PRO A 514 -3.26 -24.82 6.76
C PRO A 514 -1.85 -24.44 7.20
N PRO A 515 -1.42 -23.18 6.95
CA PRO A 515 -0.11 -22.70 7.37
C PRO A 515 -0.01 -22.64 8.89
N ARG A 516 1.16 -23.00 9.41
CA ARG A 516 1.49 -22.85 10.84
C ARG A 516 2.66 -21.88 10.97
N LEU A 517 2.58 -20.97 11.93
CA LEU A 517 3.66 -20.04 12.25
C LEU A 517 4.27 -20.44 13.60
N SER A 518 5.58 -20.68 13.60
CA SER A 518 6.32 -21.05 14.81
C SER A 518 7.02 -19.84 15.43
N VAL A 519 7.79 -19.10 14.62
CA VAL A 519 8.55 -17.93 15.05
C VAL A 519 8.88 -17.04 13.86
N PHE A 520 9.15 -15.77 14.12
CA PHE A 520 9.82 -14.88 13.16
C PHE A 520 11.01 -14.20 13.84
N SER A 521 12.07 -13.97 13.08
CA SER A 521 13.30 -13.34 13.58
C SER A 521 13.93 -12.44 12.50
N PRO A 522 14.42 -11.24 12.87
CA PRO A 522 14.28 -10.61 14.19
C PRO A 522 12.82 -10.24 14.53
N THR A 523 12.52 -9.95 15.81
CA THR A 523 11.17 -9.52 16.26
C THR A 523 10.93 -8.01 16.10
N ASN A 524 11.96 -7.28 15.70
CA ASN A 524 11.93 -5.87 15.38
C ASN A 524 12.87 -5.56 14.22
N GLY A 525 12.65 -4.45 13.53
CA GLY A 525 13.54 -4.00 12.47
C GLY A 525 13.06 -2.72 11.79
N VAL A 526 13.98 -2.08 11.07
CA VAL A 526 13.69 -0.91 10.23
C VAL A 526 13.06 -1.33 8.90
N VAL A 527 12.44 -0.38 8.21
CA VAL A 527 11.99 -0.55 6.81
C VAL A 527 13.15 -1.07 5.94
N GLY A 528 12.88 -2.08 5.11
CA GLY A 528 13.88 -2.72 4.25
C GLY A 528 14.67 -3.87 4.91
N ALA A 529 14.53 -4.08 6.23
CA ALA A 529 15.15 -5.24 6.88
C ALA A 529 14.51 -6.55 6.41
N SER A 530 15.30 -7.62 6.29
CA SER A 530 14.80 -8.98 6.04
C SER A 530 14.42 -9.67 7.34
N VAL A 531 13.25 -10.30 7.36
CA VAL A 531 12.69 -11.08 8.47
C VAL A 531 12.47 -12.50 8.02
N ALA A 532 13.05 -13.46 8.74
CA ALA A 532 12.81 -14.88 8.51
C ALA A 532 11.57 -15.31 9.28
N VAL A 533 10.56 -15.83 8.58
CA VAL A 533 9.33 -16.40 9.15
C VAL A 533 9.42 -17.91 9.03
N THR A 534 9.43 -18.61 10.17
CA THR A 534 9.58 -20.06 10.26
C THR A 534 8.28 -20.71 10.72
N GLY A 535 7.94 -21.85 10.13
CA GLY A 535 6.65 -22.49 10.32
C GLY A 535 6.49 -23.79 9.54
N ALA A 536 5.31 -24.04 9.00
CA ALA A 536 5.03 -25.17 8.10
C ALA A 536 3.95 -24.80 7.09
N ASN A 537 3.91 -25.53 5.97
CA ASN A 537 2.90 -25.42 4.93
C ASN A 537 2.85 -24.06 4.20
N PHE A 538 4.02 -23.46 3.95
CA PHE A 538 4.18 -22.22 3.19
C PHE A 538 4.31 -22.42 1.68
N THR A 539 4.25 -23.67 1.17
CA THR A 539 4.28 -23.94 -0.27
C THR A 539 3.12 -23.21 -0.98
N GLY A 540 3.45 -22.40 -1.98
CA GLY A 540 2.47 -21.59 -2.71
C GLY A 540 1.98 -20.35 -1.95
N ALA A 541 2.59 -19.98 -0.83
CA ALA A 541 2.26 -18.75 -0.12
C ALA A 541 2.24 -17.54 -1.08
N ASN A 542 1.17 -16.76 -1.01
CA ASN A 542 0.88 -15.66 -1.94
C ASN A 542 0.71 -14.31 -1.23
N GLY A 543 0.87 -14.26 0.09
CA GLY A 543 0.86 -13.00 0.84
C GLY A 543 1.60 -13.09 2.16
N VAL A 544 2.37 -12.04 2.47
CA VAL A 544 2.90 -11.76 3.80
C VAL A 544 2.60 -10.30 4.13
N LEU A 545 1.98 -10.04 5.27
CA LEU A 545 1.66 -8.69 5.74
C LEU A 545 2.37 -8.39 7.06
N PHE A 546 2.94 -7.20 7.19
CA PHE A 546 3.33 -6.60 8.46
C PHE A 546 2.18 -5.72 8.94
N ASN A 547 1.39 -6.23 9.88
CA ASN A 547 0.08 -5.70 10.24
C ASN A 547 -0.85 -5.68 9.02
N SER A 548 -0.97 -4.53 8.34
CA SER A 548 -1.77 -4.36 7.11
C SER A 548 -0.92 -4.09 5.85
N ALA A 549 0.41 -3.94 6.00
CA ALA A 549 1.30 -3.58 4.90
C ALA A 549 1.81 -4.83 4.18
N LEU A 550 1.54 -4.93 2.88
CA LEU A 550 1.97 -6.05 2.04
C LEU A 550 3.49 -6.01 1.86
N ALA A 551 4.16 -7.12 2.18
CA ALA A 551 5.60 -7.28 2.02
C ALA A 551 5.95 -7.99 0.72
N ASN A 552 7.11 -7.65 0.16
CA ASN A 552 7.80 -8.53 -0.76
C ASN A 552 8.43 -9.69 0.02
N PHE A 553 8.31 -10.91 -0.49
CA PHE A 553 8.84 -12.09 0.18
C PHE A 553 9.23 -13.18 -0.81
N THR A 554 10.03 -14.13 -0.33
CA THR A 554 10.39 -15.36 -1.04
C THR A 554 10.16 -16.55 -0.13
N VAL A 555 9.46 -17.57 -0.64
CA VAL A 555 9.35 -18.87 0.03
C VAL A 555 10.62 -19.66 -0.27
N THR A 556 11.51 -19.82 0.71
CA THR A 556 12.79 -20.55 0.52
C THR A 556 12.63 -22.04 0.76
N ALA A 557 11.66 -22.43 1.58
CA ALA A 557 11.24 -23.80 1.82
C ALA A 557 9.78 -23.83 2.30
N SER A 558 9.14 -25.00 2.31
CA SER A 558 7.75 -25.14 2.81
C SER A 558 7.57 -24.76 4.29
N ASN A 559 8.67 -24.57 5.02
CA ASN A 559 8.70 -24.15 6.43
C ASN A 559 9.34 -22.77 6.64
N THR A 560 9.83 -22.09 5.59
CA THR A 560 10.60 -20.85 5.74
C THR A 560 10.26 -19.83 4.66
N ILE A 561 9.98 -18.61 5.09
CA ILE A 561 9.81 -17.42 4.25
C ILE A 561 10.84 -16.37 4.66
N SER A 562 11.46 -15.71 3.69
CA SER A 562 12.18 -14.44 3.90
C SER A 562 11.30 -13.30 3.38
N ALA A 563 10.90 -12.39 4.27
CA ALA A 563 10.05 -11.24 3.96
C ALA A 563 10.76 -9.94 4.29
N VAL A 564 10.60 -8.91 3.46
CA VAL A 564 11.21 -7.60 3.66
C VAL A 564 10.20 -6.66 4.30
N VAL A 565 10.59 -5.94 5.36
CA VAL A 565 9.73 -4.94 6.02
C VAL A 565 9.37 -3.84 5.03
N PRO A 566 8.08 -3.66 4.65
CA PRO A 566 7.67 -2.68 3.65
C PRO A 566 7.69 -1.23 4.20
N THR A 567 7.69 -0.24 3.31
CA THR A 567 7.82 1.19 3.66
C THR A 567 6.67 1.76 4.48
N ASN A 568 5.47 1.21 4.33
CA ASN A 568 4.27 1.58 5.08
C ASN A 568 3.94 0.58 6.21
N ALA A 569 4.92 -0.25 6.61
CA ALA A 569 4.76 -1.15 7.75
C ALA A 569 4.45 -0.38 9.03
N THR A 570 3.55 -0.94 9.85
CA THR A 570 3.27 -0.49 11.21
C THR A 570 3.47 -1.65 12.17
N THR A 571 3.81 -1.34 13.42
CA THR A 571 3.94 -2.37 14.46
C THR A 571 2.65 -3.14 14.62
N GLY A 572 2.73 -4.46 14.56
CA GLY A 572 1.58 -5.35 14.62
C GLY A 572 1.92 -6.79 14.24
N PRO A 573 0.92 -7.66 14.14
CA PRO A 573 1.15 -9.07 13.86
C PRO A 573 1.62 -9.28 12.42
N LEU A 574 2.34 -10.37 12.17
CA LEU A 574 2.59 -10.88 10.83
C LEU A 574 1.42 -11.75 10.38
N THR A 575 0.97 -11.56 9.14
CA THR A 575 -0.03 -12.45 8.52
C THR A 575 0.61 -13.14 7.33
N VAL A 576 0.48 -14.47 7.24
CA VAL A 576 0.87 -15.26 6.07
C VAL A 576 -0.37 -15.87 5.45
N THR A 577 -0.52 -15.70 4.14
CA THR A 577 -1.57 -16.30 3.32
C THR A 577 -0.96 -17.32 2.38
N ALA A 578 -1.50 -18.53 2.42
CA ALA A 578 -1.17 -19.64 1.55
C ALA A 578 -2.46 -20.30 1.03
N PRO A 579 -2.38 -21.17 0.01
CA PRO A 579 -3.59 -21.77 -0.55
C PRO A 579 -4.36 -22.62 0.48
N GLY A 580 -3.65 -23.21 1.45
CA GLY A 580 -4.27 -23.94 2.57
C GLY A 580 -4.93 -23.08 3.64
N GLY A 581 -4.78 -21.74 3.59
CA GLY A 581 -5.42 -20.82 4.53
C GLY A 581 -4.54 -19.64 4.95
N VAL A 582 -4.92 -19.02 6.06
CA VAL A 582 -4.25 -17.84 6.62
C VAL A 582 -3.77 -18.17 8.04
N ILE A 583 -2.61 -17.63 8.41
CA ILE A 583 -2.11 -17.66 9.79
C ILE A 583 -1.67 -16.25 10.21
N ILE A 584 -2.04 -15.86 11.43
CA ILE A 584 -1.66 -14.57 12.04
C ILE A 584 -0.79 -14.87 13.26
N SER A 585 0.34 -14.19 13.38
CA SER A 585 1.22 -14.33 14.55
C SER A 585 0.57 -13.77 15.81
N THR A 586 0.82 -14.41 16.94
CA THR A 586 0.39 -13.93 18.27
C THR A 586 1.26 -12.78 18.79
N ASN A 587 2.55 -12.79 18.44
CA ASN A 587 3.47 -11.71 18.76
C ASN A 587 3.48 -10.66 17.65
N ASN A 588 3.61 -9.39 18.03
CA ASN A 588 3.79 -8.29 17.10
C ASN A 588 5.25 -8.19 16.64
N PHE A 589 5.45 -7.91 15.35
CA PHE A 589 6.70 -7.38 14.85
C PHE A 589 6.74 -5.86 15.11
N ARG A 590 7.82 -5.37 15.73
CA ARG A 590 7.99 -3.92 16.00
C ARG A 590 8.76 -3.25 14.87
N VAL A 591 8.13 -2.26 14.24
CA VAL A 591 8.77 -1.48 13.18
C VAL A 591 9.53 -0.32 13.83
N GLN A 592 10.85 -0.36 13.75
CA GLN A 592 11.72 0.65 14.37
C GLN A 592 11.80 1.91 13.50
N PRO A 593 11.92 3.11 14.12
CA PRO A 593 12.16 4.33 13.38
C PRO A 593 13.55 4.30 12.71
N ASN A 594 13.70 5.04 11.61
CA ASN A 594 15.00 5.28 10.98
C ASN A 594 15.08 6.74 10.52
N ILE A 595 16.22 7.40 10.74
CA ILE A 595 16.46 8.76 10.25
C ILE A 595 17.25 8.65 8.95
N ILE A 596 16.69 9.21 7.87
CA ILE A 596 17.32 9.25 6.55
C ILE A 596 18.13 10.54 6.39
N SER A 597 17.56 11.68 6.77
CA SER A 597 18.22 12.99 6.65
C SER A 597 17.57 14.02 7.57
N PHE A 598 18.20 15.18 7.70
CA PHE A 598 17.64 16.34 8.39
C PHE A 598 18.15 17.64 7.75
N SER A 599 17.37 18.72 7.88
CA SER A 599 17.73 20.05 7.35
C SER A 599 17.10 21.18 8.18
N PRO A 600 17.83 22.27 8.46
CA PRO A 600 19.25 22.49 8.14
C PRO A 600 20.19 21.57 8.95
N ALA A 601 21.45 21.44 8.51
CA ALA A 601 22.44 20.59 9.20
C ALA A 601 23.10 21.25 10.42
N LEU A 602 22.93 22.56 10.56
CA LEU A 602 23.47 23.38 11.65
C LEU A 602 22.50 24.52 11.99
N GLY A 603 22.65 25.07 13.19
CA GLY A 603 21.97 26.30 13.59
C GLY A 603 21.94 26.52 15.11
N PRO A 604 21.61 27.73 15.56
CA PRO A 604 21.52 28.04 16.98
C PRO A 604 20.27 27.45 17.65
N VAL A 605 20.24 27.55 18.97
CA VAL A 605 19.04 27.23 19.78
C VAL A 605 17.81 27.90 19.17
N GLY A 606 16.72 27.15 19.03
CA GLY A 606 15.47 27.60 18.39
C GLY A 606 15.38 27.31 16.89
N THR A 607 16.48 26.94 16.21
CA THR A 607 16.45 26.56 14.79
C THR A 607 15.48 25.40 14.57
N LEU A 608 14.49 25.55 13.70
CA LEU A 608 13.53 24.50 13.38
C LEU A 608 14.15 23.49 12.39
N VAL A 609 14.41 22.27 12.87
CA VAL A 609 15.00 21.20 12.06
C VAL A 609 13.91 20.27 11.55
N THR A 610 13.86 20.06 10.23
CA THR A 610 13.03 19.06 9.58
C THR A 610 13.81 17.76 9.49
N ILE A 611 13.29 16.69 10.09
CA ILE A 611 13.90 15.36 10.16
C ILE A 611 13.07 14.41 9.31
N LEU A 612 13.70 13.84 8.27
CA LEU A 612 13.09 12.89 7.35
C LEU A 612 13.54 11.48 7.66
N GLY A 613 12.61 10.52 7.57
CA GLY A 613 12.86 9.15 7.96
C GLY A 613 11.74 8.18 7.62
N THR A 614 11.71 7.06 8.32
CA THR A 614 10.64 6.07 8.25
C THR A 614 10.13 5.74 9.64
N SER A 615 8.86 5.34 9.72
CA SER A 615 8.23 4.80 10.93
C SER A 615 8.18 5.78 12.12
N PHE A 616 7.99 7.07 11.85
CA PHE A 616 7.74 8.11 12.85
C PHE A 616 6.28 8.12 13.34
N PHE A 617 5.75 6.95 13.68
CA PHE A 617 4.45 6.81 14.31
C PHE A 617 4.59 7.03 15.82
N ASN A 618 3.74 7.87 16.40
CA ASN A 618 3.69 8.13 17.85
C ASN A 618 5.07 8.48 18.46
N VAL A 619 5.83 9.38 17.81
CA VAL A 619 7.11 9.86 18.34
C VAL A 619 6.92 10.41 19.75
N THR A 620 7.72 9.90 20.69
CA THR A 620 7.67 10.25 22.11
C THR A 620 8.77 11.23 22.51
N ASN A 621 9.90 11.25 21.80
CA ASN A 621 10.98 12.19 22.07
C ASN A 621 11.81 12.50 20.80
N VAL A 622 12.34 13.71 20.72
CA VAL A 622 13.38 14.10 19.77
C VAL A 622 14.51 14.74 20.56
N GLU A 623 15.74 14.26 20.41
CA GLU A 623 16.91 14.75 21.16
C GLU A 623 18.00 15.25 20.23
N PHE A 624 18.68 16.32 20.64
CA PHE A 624 19.90 16.83 20.01
C PHE A 624 21.07 16.50 20.93
N ASN A 625 21.84 15.47 20.57
CA ASN A 625 22.95 14.93 21.36
C ASN A 625 22.61 14.67 22.85
N GLY A 626 21.43 14.08 23.10
CA GLY A 626 20.95 13.75 24.44
C GLY A 626 20.14 14.85 25.14
N THR A 627 20.03 16.05 24.56
CA THR A 627 19.14 17.11 25.07
C THR A 627 17.79 17.03 24.35
N SER A 628 16.72 16.72 25.07
CA SER A 628 15.36 16.65 24.52
C SER A 628 14.87 18.01 24.02
N ALA A 629 14.26 18.01 22.82
CA ALA A 629 13.54 19.15 22.29
C ALA A 629 12.36 19.50 23.22
N THR A 630 12.13 20.79 23.46
CA THR A 630 11.03 21.27 24.32
C THR A 630 9.66 20.89 23.78
N ASN A 631 9.55 20.80 22.45
CA ASN A 631 8.39 20.38 21.71
C ASN A 631 8.85 19.84 20.34
N PHE A 632 7.95 19.17 19.63
CA PHE A 632 8.15 18.78 18.24
C PHE A 632 6.77 18.60 17.58
N THR A 633 6.75 18.54 16.26
CA THR A 633 5.53 18.29 15.47
C THR A 633 5.75 17.07 14.58
N ILE A 634 4.87 16.08 14.69
CA ILE A 634 4.84 14.94 13.79
C ILE A 634 4.01 15.36 12.57
N VAL A 635 4.66 15.56 11.42
CA VAL A 635 3.99 15.99 10.18
C VAL A 635 3.41 14.78 9.46
N SER A 636 4.17 13.69 9.41
CA SER A 636 3.76 12.41 8.83
C SER A 636 4.59 11.27 9.43
N SER A 637 4.32 10.02 9.02
CA SER A 637 5.15 8.87 9.40
C SER A 637 6.58 8.92 8.85
N THR A 638 6.91 9.91 8.02
CA THR A 638 8.24 10.10 7.43
C THR A 638 8.85 11.48 7.73
N GLU A 639 8.16 12.34 8.47
CA GLU A 639 8.63 13.70 8.76
C GLU A 639 8.25 14.14 10.18
N VAL A 640 9.27 14.58 10.92
CA VAL A 640 9.14 15.22 12.23
C VAL A 640 9.88 16.55 12.20
N ARG A 641 9.32 17.58 12.82
CA ARG A 641 9.97 18.88 12.97
C ARG A 641 10.21 19.18 14.45
N ALA A 642 11.43 19.57 14.80
CA ALA A 642 11.78 19.91 16.18
C ALA A 642 12.73 21.11 16.22
N PRO A 643 12.49 22.12 17.07
CA PRO A 643 13.46 23.17 17.32
C PRO A 643 14.65 22.65 18.13
N VAL A 644 15.84 23.20 17.87
CA VAL A 644 17.04 22.94 18.69
C VAL A 644 16.79 23.43 20.13
N PRO A 645 16.84 22.56 21.15
CA PRO A 645 16.55 22.95 22.52
C PRO A 645 17.68 23.77 23.16
N PRO A 646 17.38 24.60 24.18
CA PRO A 646 18.40 25.18 25.04
C PRO A 646 19.27 24.09 25.67
N GLY A 647 20.60 24.29 25.68
CA GLY A 647 21.56 23.30 26.19
C GLY A 647 21.84 22.13 25.24
N ALA A 648 21.37 22.18 24.00
CA ALA A 648 21.83 21.25 22.96
C ALA A 648 23.33 21.41 22.70
N SER A 649 24.00 20.31 22.36
CA SER A 649 25.38 20.31 21.89
C SER A 649 25.49 19.61 20.54
N THR A 650 26.56 19.87 19.80
CA THR A 650 26.82 19.23 18.51
C THR A 650 26.89 17.71 18.66
N GLY A 651 26.11 16.98 17.87
CA GLY A 651 26.04 15.53 17.91
C GLY A 651 24.84 14.97 17.16
N PRO A 652 24.56 13.66 17.25
CA PRO A 652 23.47 13.03 16.51
C PRO A 652 22.10 13.50 17.02
N ILE A 653 21.16 13.59 16.10
CA ILE A 653 19.73 13.72 16.41
C ILE A 653 19.19 12.31 16.71
N ARG A 654 18.43 12.16 17.78
CA ARG A 654 17.70 10.93 18.10
C ARG A 654 16.20 11.15 18.00
N VAL A 655 15.49 10.19 17.42
CA VAL A 655 14.01 10.16 17.38
C VAL A 655 13.55 8.87 18.02
N SER A 656 12.77 8.97 19.09
CA SER A 656 12.27 7.83 19.87
C SER A 656 10.78 7.62 19.63
N THR A 657 10.40 6.37 19.43
CA THR A 657 9.02 5.88 19.41
C THR A 657 8.87 4.76 20.45
N PRO A 658 7.64 4.30 20.76
CA PRO A 658 7.45 3.13 21.63
C PRO A 658 8.14 1.85 21.14
N ASP A 659 8.53 1.80 19.86
CA ASP A 659 9.10 0.63 19.20
C ASP A 659 10.63 0.71 19.02
N GLY A 660 11.26 1.84 19.32
CA GLY A 660 12.72 2.00 19.31
C GLY A 660 13.19 3.44 19.17
N THR A 661 14.50 3.63 19.11
CA THR A 661 15.13 4.93 18.92
C THR A 661 16.04 4.91 17.69
N ALA A 662 15.83 5.83 16.76
CA ALA A 662 16.72 6.09 15.64
C ALA A 662 17.76 7.14 16.04
N ALA A 663 18.98 7.04 15.50
CA ALA A 663 19.99 8.08 15.57
C ALA A 663 20.39 8.48 14.15
N SER A 664 20.59 9.77 13.91
CA SER A 664 21.07 10.26 12.62
C SER A 664 22.50 9.80 12.36
N ALA A 665 22.81 9.45 11.12
CA ALA A 665 24.17 9.04 10.74
C ALA A 665 25.16 10.21 10.80
N SER A 666 24.70 11.43 10.51
CA SER A 666 25.47 12.67 10.60
C SER A 666 25.09 13.45 11.86
N ASN A 667 26.02 14.24 12.39
CA ASN A 667 25.78 15.14 13.51
C ASN A 667 25.04 16.40 13.04
N PHE A 668 24.12 16.89 13.86
CA PHE A 668 23.67 18.27 13.79
C PHE A 668 24.67 19.16 14.52
N THR A 669 25.07 20.27 13.89
CA THR A 669 26.02 21.22 14.48
C THR A 669 25.27 22.35 15.17
N VAL A 670 25.31 22.37 16.51
CA VAL A 670 24.72 23.46 17.28
C VAL A 670 25.68 24.64 17.19
N THR A 671 25.20 25.77 16.66
CA THR A 671 25.95 27.03 16.67
C THR A 671 25.48 27.89 17.85
N GLY A 672 26.32 28.79 18.33
CA GLY A 672 25.91 29.87 19.20
C GLY A 672 25.54 31.12 18.39
N PRO A 673 24.81 32.07 18.98
CA PRO A 673 24.71 33.42 18.42
C PRO A 673 26.07 34.15 18.47
N SER A 674 26.35 35.02 17.50
CA SER A 674 27.42 36.01 17.60
C SER A 674 26.96 37.22 18.43
N ASP A 675 27.91 37.89 19.08
CA ASP A 675 27.72 39.17 19.78
C ASP A 675 29.04 39.93 19.66
N LEU A 676 29.18 40.72 18.60
CA LEU A 676 30.30 41.62 18.40
C LEU A 676 30.04 42.91 19.17
N ALA A 677 31.09 43.55 19.64
CA ALA A 677 30.99 44.88 20.21
C ALA A 677 32.23 45.69 19.83
N VAL A 678 32.07 46.99 19.63
CA VAL A 678 33.18 47.92 19.45
C VAL A 678 33.13 49.00 20.52
N ASP A 679 34.29 49.26 21.14
CA ASP A 679 34.54 50.46 21.94
C ASP A 679 35.49 51.39 21.18
N LEU A 680 35.30 52.70 21.34
CA LEU A 680 36.11 53.73 20.70
C LEU A 680 36.50 54.80 21.72
N GLN A 681 37.79 54.93 21.97
CA GLN A 681 38.35 55.86 22.95
C GLN A 681 39.32 56.84 22.30
N ALA A 682 39.34 58.07 22.78
CA ALA A 682 40.31 59.08 22.40
C ALA A 682 41.37 59.26 23.49
N SER A 683 42.63 59.48 23.10
CA SER A 683 43.72 59.75 24.06
C SER A 683 43.51 61.06 24.84
N SER A 684 42.72 61.99 24.30
CA SER A 684 42.20 63.14 25.03
C SER A 684 40.86 63.61 24.47
N PHE A 685 39.93 64.00 25.34
CA PHE A 685 38.66 64.62 24.94
C PHE A 685 38.79 66.14 24.71
N LEU A 686 39.88 66.76 25.17
CA LEU A 686 40.13 68.19 25.05
C LEU A 686 41.61 68.48 24.73
N MET A 687 41.85 69.14 23.62
CA MET A 687 43.16 69.66 23.23
C MET A 687 43.14 71.18 23.21
N THR A 688 44.20 71.80 23.74
CA THR A 688 44.33 73.27 23.85
C THR A 688 45.14 73.91 22.72
N GLN A 689 45.65 73.10 21.80
CA GLN A 689 46.47 73.53 20.65
C GLN A 689 46.17 72.65 19.43
N PRO A 690 45.79 73.23 18.27
CA PRO A 690 45.77 72.53 16.99
C PRO A 690 47.15 72.02 16.58
N GLY A 691 47.20 71.00 15.74
CA GLY A 691 48.43 70.39 15.24
C GLY A 691 49.06 69.33 16.15
N GLN A 692 48.46 69.06 17.33
CA GLN A 692 48.88 67.97 18.21
C GLN A 692 48.31 66.63 17.74
N GLN A 693 49.03 65.54 18.01
CA GLN A 693 48.56 64.20 17.72
C GLN A 693 47.44 63.79 18.69
N LEU A 694 46.37 63.26 18.13
CA LEU A 694 45.26 62.62 18.83
C LEU A 694 45.22 61.15 18.41
N THR A 695 45.14 60.24 19.38
CA THR A 695 45.05 58.82 19.11
C THR A 695 43.64 58.34 19.41
N TYR A 696 43.00 57.71 18.43
CA TYR A 696 41.80 56.91 18.61
C TYR A 696 42.19 55.43 18.76
N THR A 697 41.68 54.80 19.80
CA THR A 697 41.86 53.38 20.07
C THR A 697 40.50 52.70 19.92
N LEU A 698 40.40 51.81 18.94
CA LEU A 698 39.24 50.97 18.72
C LEU A 698 39.52 49.58 19.28
N HIS A 699 38.56 49.04 20.02
CA HIS A 699 38.61 47.69 20.57
C HIS A 699 37.36 46.91 20.15
N ALA A 700 37.54 45.92 19.29
CA ALA A 700 36.49 45.01 18.85
C ALA A 700 36.59 43.71 19.64
N ILE A 701 35.47 43.21 20.14
CA ILE A 701 35.38 41.96 20.92
C ILE A 701 34.21 41.11 20.45
N ASN A 702 34.38 39.79 20.48
CA ASN A 702 33.27 38.84 20.33
C ASN A 702 32.83 38.34 21.73
N ASN A 703 31.78 38.95 22.28
CA ASN A 703 31.13 38.55 23.52
C ASN A 703 30.29 37.26 23.37
N GLY A 704 30.07 36.81 22.13
CA GLY A 704 29.27 35.63 21.81
C GLY A 704 29.98 34.31 22.12
N PRO A 705 29.23 33.21 22.33
CA PRO A 705 29.79 31.87 22.54
C PRO A 705 30.31 31.18 21.26
N SER A 706 30.28 31.82 20.08
CA SER A 706 30.72 31.23 18.81
C SER A 706 31.69 32.11 18.07
N ASP A 707 32.62 31.49 17.34
CA ASP A 707 33.60 32.17 16.49
C ASP A 707 32.88 32.95 15.37
N VAL A 708 33.37 34.14 15.06
CA VAL A 708 32.79 35.05 14.05
C VAL A 708 33.80 35.29 12.94
N SER A 709 33.34 35.17 11.69
CA SER A 709 34.19 35.25 10.50
C SER A 709 33.77 36.37 9.56
N GLY A 710 34.67 36.74 8.65
CA GLY A 710 34.43 37.85 7.71
C GLY A 710 34.18 39.19 8.39
N VAL A 711 34.78 39.40 9.57
CA VAL A 711 34.60 40.61 10.37
C VAL A 711 35.26 41.81 9.66
N VAL A 712 34.50 42.89 9.49
CA VAL A 712 34.96 44.15 8.91
C VAL A 712 34.77 45.27 9.93
N LEU A 713 35.88 45.88 10.35
CA LEU A 713 35.87 47.08 11.18
C LEU A 713 36.00 48.31 10.27
N THR A 714 35.02 49.21 10.35
CA THR A 714 34.99 50.46 9.58
C THR A 714 34.98 51.65 10.53
N ASP A 715 35.96 52.52 10.42
CA ASP A 715 36.11 53.75 11.18
C ASP A 715 35.97 54.97 10.26
N PHE A 716 35.16 55.94 10.66
CA PHE A 716 34.81 57.15 9.94
C PHE A 716 35.46 58.35 10.62
N LEU A 717 36.65 58.70 10.16
CA LEU A 717 37.44 59.78 10.73
C LEU A 717 36.68 61.11 10.64
N PRO A 718 36.80 61.98 11.66
CA PRO A 718 36.18 63.29 11.65
C PRO A 718 36.59 64.11 10.42
N ALA A 719 35.68 64.90 9.88
CA ALA A 719 36.00 65.82 8.80
C ALA A 719 37.06 66.85 9.26
N GLY A 720 38.09 67.06 8.43
CA GLY A 720 39.10 68.08 8.66
C GLY A 720 40.27 67.68 9.57
N VAL A 721 40.42 66.40 9.94
CA VAL A 721 41.66 65.88 10.56
C VAL A 721 42.60 65.29 9.50
N ASP A 722 43.90 65.40 9.74
CA ASP A 722 44.94 64.77 8.93
C ASP A 722 45.29 63.41 9.54
N LEU A 723 45.14 62.32 8.77
CA LEU A 723 45.54 60.98 9.23
C LEU A 723 47.06 60.85 9.24
N VAL A 724 47.63 60.44 10.38
CA VAL A 724 49.07 60.14 10.53
C VAL A 724 49.32 58.65 10.31
N SER A 725 48.55 57.79 10.98
CA SER A 725 48.71 56.33 10.87
C SER A 725 47.45 55.60 11.29
N ALA A 726 47.19 54.43 10.70
CA ALA A 726 46.22 53.45 11.19
C ALA A 726 46.91 52.09 11.27
N THR A 727 47.17 51.61 12.48
CA THR A 727 47.97 50.41 12.72
C THR A 727 47.20 49.39 13.55
N SER A 728 47.20 48.14 13.09
CA SER A 728 46.72 46.98 13.83
C SER A 728 47.83 45.92 13.92
N THR A 729 47.73 45.01 14.88
CA THR A 729 48.77 44.00 15.12
C THR A 729 48.77 42.86 14.10
N ASN A 730 47.61 42.49 13.54
CA ASN A 730 47.45 41.28 12.71
C ASN A 730 46.48 41.46 11.52
N SER A 731 46.28 42.68 11.03
CA SER A 731 45.38 42.96 9.90
C SER A 731 45.92 44.05 8.98
N THR A 732 45.54 43.96 7.70
CA THR A 732 45.74 45.03 6.72
C THR A 732 44.55 45.97 6.74
N CYS A 733 44.78 47.24 7.06
CA CYS A 733 43.78 48.30 6.98
C CYS A 733 44.00 49.12 5.71
N SER A 734 42.91 49.47 5.04
CA SER A 734 42.90 50.37 3.89
C SER A 734 42.31 51.71 4.29
N VAL A 735 42.81 52.78 3.70
CA VAL A 735 42.34 54.15 3.96
C VAL A 735 41.88 54.76 2.66
N SER A 736 40.64 55.24 2.63
CA SER A 736 40.10 56.01 1.51
C SER A 736 39.02 56.96 2.00
N ASN A 737 38.97 58.19 1.46
CA ASN A 737 37.93 59.18 1.76
C ASN A 737 37.64 59.38 3.27
N ASN A 738 38.68 59.59 4.09
CA ASN A 738 38.56 59.71 5.56
C ASN A 738 37.89 58.49 6.25
N THR A 739 37.94 57.32 5.64
CA THR A 739 37.45 56.07 6.23
C THR A 739 38.58 55.06 6.31
N VAL A 740 38.75 54.43 7.48
CA VAL A 740 39.68 53.32 7.70
C VAL A 740 38.88 52.02 7.74
N VAL A 741 39.22 51.07 6.85
CA VAL A 741 38.54 49.77 6.78
C VAL A 741 39.56 48.66 7.00
N CYS A 742 39.36 47.83 8.02
CA CYS A 742 40.21 46.70 8.35
C CYS A 742 39.45 45.37 8.21
N THR A 743 40.06 44.38 7.55
CA THR A 743 39.57 43.00 7.55
C THR A 743 40.10 42.27 8.77
N VAL A 744 39.24 41.95 9.72
CA VAL A 744 39.64 41.32 10.99
C VAL A 744 39.67 39.79 10.81
N PRO A 745 40.71 39.09 11.29
CA PRO A 745 40.72 37.63 11.32
C PRO A 745 39.52 37.05 12.09
N VAL A 746 39.31 35.73 12.01
CA VAL A 746 38.26 35.06 12.81
C VAL A 746 38.41 35.44 14.28
N LEU A 747 37.37 36.06 14.86
CA LEU A 747 37.31 36.37 16.27
C LEU A 747 36.69 35.18 16.99
N SER A 748 37.51 34.41 17.70
CA SER A 748 37.00 33.34 18.55
C SER A 748 36.08 33.87 19.64
N SER A 749 35.34 33.01 20.33
CA SER A 749 34.62 33.44 21.55
C SER A 749 35.57 34.14 22.53
N GLN A 750 35.17 35.33 23.01
CA GLN A 750 35.99 36.24 23.83
C GLN A 750 37.28 36.73 23.16
N GLY A 751 37.41 36.55 21.85
CA GLY A 751 38.52 37.05 21.05
C GLY A 751 38.41 38.55 20.84
N GLU A 752 39.56 39.22 20.78
CA GLU A 752 39.67 40.68 20.67
C GLU A 752 40.53 41.11 19.48
N PHE A 753 40.24 42.31 18.95
CA PHE A 753 41.03 42.99 17.94
C PHE A 753 41.15 44.48 18.30
N ALA A 754 42.35 45.04 18.15
CA ALA A 754 42.60 46.45 18.44
C ALA A 754 43.15 47.18 17.20
N LEU A 755 42.65 48.39 16.97
CA LEU A 755 43.13 49.32 15.96
C LEU A 755 43.51 50.65 16.62
N LEU A 756 44.71 51.13 16.33
CA LEU A 756 45.21 52.43 16.78
C LEU A 756 45.26 53.36 15.57
N ILE A 757 44.53 54.47 15.64
CA ILE A 757 44.52 55.50 14.63
C ILE A 757 45.11 56.77 15.24
N VAL A 758 46.12 57.35 14.61
CA VAL A 758 46.70 58.64 15.01
C VAL A 758 46.30 59.66 13.97
N VAL A 759 45.66 60.75 14.41
CA VAL A 759 45.27 61.89 13.57
C VAL A 759 45.86 63.18 14.14
N VAL A 760 45.91 64.21 13.31
CA VAL A 760 46.27 65.57 13.69
C VAL A 760 45.16 66.50 13.25
N PRO A 761 44.41 67.12 14.18
CA PRO A 761 43.49 68.18 13.82
C PRO A 761 44.26 69.49 13.55
N PRO A 762 44.27 70.02 12.32
CA PRO A 762 45.04 71.21 11.95
C PRO A 762 44.40 72.52 12.46
N ALA A 763 43.13 72.49 12.87
CA ALA A 763 42.37 73.66 13.31
C ALA A 763 41.54 73.38 14.58
N GLU A 764 41.08 74.45 15.21
CA GLU A 764 40.08 74.41 16.28
C GLU A 764 38.74 73.89 15.76
N GLY A 765 38.06 73.04 16.53
CA GLY A 765 36.81 72.41 16.14
C GLY A 765 36.32 71.31 17.10
N VAL A 766 35.11 70.83 16.84
CA VAL A 766 34.54 69.64 17.49
C VAL A 766 34.58 68.51 16.47
N PHE A 767 35.28 67.43 16.82
CA PHE A 767 35.54 66.29 15.96
C PHE A 767 34.83 65.07 16.53
N VAL A 768 33.94 64.49 15.73
CA VAL A 768 33.21 63.26 16.08
C VAL A 768 33.78 62.14 15.24
N ASP A 769 34.39 61.18 15.91
CA ASP A 769 34.89 59.96 15.30
C ASP A 769 33.88 58.84 15.57
N SER A 770 33.70 57.93 14.61
CA SER A 770 32.73 56.85 14.75
C SER A 770 33.18 55.58 14.08
N ALA A 771 32.87 54.44 14.71
CA ALA A 771 33.26 53.12 14.24
C ALA A 771 32.06 52.18 14.15
N SER A 772 32.16 51.18 13.27
CA SER A 772 31.17 50.13 13.10
C SER A 772 31.78 48.76 12.77
N LEU A 773 31.13 47.70 13.24
CA LEU A 773 31.46 46.30 12.93
C LEU A 773 30.38 45.64 12.07
N ALA A 774 30.81 44.77 11.17
CA ALA A 774 29.95 43.87 10.40
C ALA A 774 30.59 42.48 10.29
N ALA A 775 29.78 41.43 10.20
CA ALA A 775 30.20 40.04 10.02
C ALA A 775 29.20 39.24 9.19
N VAL A 776 29.55 37.99 8.88
CA VAL A 776 28.71 37.08 8.10
C VAL A 776 27.64 36.41 8.97
N GLU A 777 27.96 36.12 10.24
CA GLU A 777 27.08 35.42 11.17
C GLU A 777 26.00 36.36 11.77
N PRO A 778 24.73 35.92 11.84
CA PRO A 778 23.64 36.72 12.40
C PRO A 778 23.79 36.91 13.92
N GLU A 779 23.58 38.15 14.35
CA GLU A 779 23.90 38.63 15.69
C GLU A 779 22.67 39.00 16.52
N ASN A 780 22.76 38.76 17.83
CA ASN A 780 21.64 38.97 18.76
C ASN A 780 21.58 40.38 19.37
N PHE A 781 22.68 41.15 19.35
CA PHE A 781 22.79 42.43 20.05
C PHE A 781 23.33 43.58 19.20
N PRO A 782 22.86 43.81 17.96
CA PRO A 782 23.51 44.72 16.99
C PRO A 782 23.67 46.19 17.41
N GLY A 783 23.11 46.63 18.55
CA GLY A 783 23.24 48.00 19.06
C GLY A 783 24.61 48.36 19.65
N ASN A 784 25.46 47.39 19.96
CA ASN A 784 26.84 47.59 20.44
C ASN A 784 27.89 47.49 19.31
N ASN A 785 27.45 47.29 18.06
CA ASN A 785 28.31 47.24 16.88
C ASN A 785 28.73 48.61 16.36
N THR A 786 28.36 49.68 17.05
CA THR A 786 28.78 51.05 16.70
C THR A 786 29.22 51.81 17.93
N ALA A 787 30.30 52.58 17.81
CA ALA A 787 30.79 53.48 18.84
C ALA A 787 31.10 54.86 18.26
N SER A 788 31.07 55.89 19.09
CA SER A 788 31.45 57.24 18.68
C SER A 788 32.09 57.99 19.83
N VAL A 789 33.10 58.80 19.53
CA VAL A 789 33.77 59.64 20.53
C VAL A 789 33.84 61.08 20.02
N VAL A 790 33.55 62.02 20.92
CA VAL A 790 33.64 63.46 20.63
C VAL A 790 34.91 64.02 21.25
N THR A 791 35.73 64.64 20.42
CA THR A 791 36.95 65.33 20.84
C THR A 791 36.86 66.80 20.46
N THR A 792 37.37 67.68 21.32
CA THR A 792 37.33 69.13 21.08
C THR A 792 38.75 69.67 21.05
N VAL A 793 39.10 70.38 19.99
CA VAL A 793 40.33 71.17 19.90
C VAL A 793 39.92 72.62 20.04
N VAL A 794 40.47 73.34 21.01
CA VAL A 794 40.20 74.76 21.27
C VAL A 794 41.52 75.50 21.40
N LEU A 795 41.64 76.68 20.81
CA LEU A 795 42.78 77.55 21.06
C LEU A 795 42.65 78.28 22.40
N ASP A 796 43.76 78.47 23.10
CA ASP A 796 43.79 79.28 24.34
C ASP A 796 43.19 80.68 24.17
N ALA A 797 43.41 81.29 23.01
CA ALA A 797 42.82 82.59 22.68
C ALA A 797 41.28 82.53 22.58
N SER A 798 40.71 81.44 22.06
CA SER A 798 39.28 81.26 21.82
C SER A 798 38.47 81.03 23.09
N ARG A 799 39.10 80.53 24.15
CA ARG A 799 38.51 80.38 25.49
C ARG A 799 38.61 81.63 26.38
N THR A 800 38.94 82.79 25.80
CA THR A 800 39.05 84.07 26.56
C THR A 800 37.72 84.81 26.67
N LEU A 801 37.20 84.91 27.89
CA LEU A 801 36.07 85.78 28.20
C LEU A 801 36.57 87.17 28.62
N ARG A 802 35.98 88.23 28.07
CA ARG A 802 36.24 89.62 28.47
C ARG A 802 34.97 90.26 28.99
N VAL A 803 35.14 91.11 30.01
CA VAL A 803 34.08 91.93 30.59
C VAL A 803 34.54 93.38 30.56
N ASP A 804 33.91 94.20 29.72
CA ASP A 804 34.23 95.61 29.54
C ASP A 804 33.09 96.50 30.07
N LEU A 805 33.42 97.63 30.70
CA LEU A 805 32.42 98.61 31.12
C LEU A 805 32.06 99.55 29.96
N VAL A 806 30.76 99.84 29.78
CA VAL A 806 30.32 100.89 28.85
C VAL A 806 30.61 102.26 29.49
N SER A 807 30.90 103.29 28.68
CA SER A 807 31.32 104.65 29.09
C SER A 807 30.45 105.31 30.18
N THR A 808 29.19 104.90 30.31
CA THR A 808 28.24 105.37 31.33
C THR A 808 28.33 104.64 32.68
N ARG A 809 29.15 103.59 32.79
CA ARG A 809 29.29 102.66 33.93
C ARG A 809 27.98 101.98 34.40
N LYS A 810 26.90 102.06 33.62
CA LYS A 810 25.58 101.47 33.93
C LYS A 810 25.33 100.11 33.26
N SER A 811 26.27 99.60 32.46
CA SER A 811 26.15 98.31 31.77
C SER A 811 27.52 97.69 31.52
N ALA A 812 27.57 96.36 31.48
CA ALA A 812 28.77 95.60 31.14
C ALA A 812 28.57 94.87 29.82
N VAL A 813 29.63 94.83 29.03
CA VAL A 813 29.72 94.08 27.79
C VAL A 813 30.49 92.80 28.09
N ILE A 814 29.81 91.67 27.96
CA ILE A 814 30.47 90.36 27.99
C ILE A 814 30.80 89.99 26.56
N SER A 815 32.08 89.71 26.26
CA SER A 815 32.50 89.32 24.92
C SER A 815 33.49 88.16 24.91
N TRP A 816 33.35 87.29 23.92
CA TRP A 816 34.26 86.16 23.67
C TRP A 816 34.50 86.01 22.16
N PRO A 817 35.63 85.46 21.72
CA PRO A 817 35.88 85.22 20.30
C PRO A 817 34.77 84.36 19.66
N THR A 818 34.48 84.62 18.39
CA THR A 818 33.83 83.62 17.55
C THR A 818 34.79 82.46 17.35
N SER A 819 34.32 81.23 17.56
CA SER A 819 35.11 80.01 17.44
C SER A 819 34.32 78.97 16.65
N ALA A 820 35.05 78.07 15.97
CA ALA A 820 34.49 76.85 15.39
C ALA A 820 33.96 75.87 16.46
N VAL A 821 34.40 76.02 17.71
CA VAL A 821 33.81 75.38 18.89
C VAL A 821 32.66 76.27 19.40
N PRO A 822 31.42 75.77 19.41
CA PRO A 822 30.26 76.56 19.81
C PRO A 822 30.18 76.69 21.34
N PHE A 823 30.93 77.64 21.90
CA PHE A 823 30.83 77.96 23.32
C PHE A 823 29.46 78.53 23.67
N SER A 824 28.86 78.03 24.74
CA SER A 824 27.70 78.64 25.38
C SER A 824 28.15 79.54 26.52
N LEU A 825 27.61 80.77 26.57
CA LEU A 825 27.83 81.65 27.71
C LEU A 825 26.89 81.24 28.83
N GLN A 826 27.44 81.07 30.02
CA GLN A 826 26.68 80.83 31.24
C GLN A 826 26.97 81.91 32.27
N PHE A 827 26.02 82.13 33.18
CA PHE A 827 26.16 83.07 34.27
C PHE A 827 25.76 82.47 35.61
N LEU A 828 26.18 83.13 36.68
CA LEU A 828 25.87 82.79 38.06
C LEU A 828 25.73 84.08 38.87
N ASN A 829 24.70 84.17 39.73
CA ASN A 829 24.43 85.39 40.50
C ASN A 829 25.20 85.47 41.84
N ALA A 830 25.81 84.38 42.30
CA ALA A 830 26.65 84.36 43.49
C ALA A 830 27.56 83.14 43.44
N PHE A 831 28.84 83.32 43.75
CA PHE A 831 29.82 82.22 43.75
C PHE A 831 29.87 81.58 45.16
N SER A 832 29.55 80.29 45.26
CA SER A 832 29.74 79.49 46.49
C SER A 832 30.96 78.57 46.37
N ALA A 833 31.51 78.16 47.52
CA ALA A 833 32.66 77.24 47.59
C ALA A 833 32.28 75.79 47.21
N SER A 834 30.99 75.43 47.25
CA SER A 834 30.48 74.13 46.81
C SER A 834 29.13 74.29 46.12
N ASN A 835 29.02 73.70 44.92
CA ASN A 835 27.78 73.56 44.14
C ASN A 835 27.26 74.83 43.42
N ASN A 836 28.06 75.37 42.49
CA ASN A 836 27.65 76.47 41.61
C ASN A 836 26.81 75.97 40.42
N LEU A 837 25.49 76.22 40.43
CA LEU A 837 24.60 75.92 39.31
C LEU A 837 24.60 77.06 38.28
N TRP A 838 25.43 76.92 37.25
CA TRP A 838 25.53 77.89 36.16
C TRP A 838 24.31 77.85 35.25
N GLN A 839 23.73 79.02 34.99
CA GLN A 839 22.55 79.17 34.14
C GLN A 839 22.97 79.59 32.73
N PRO A 840 22.37 79.03 31.67
CA PRO A 840 22.64 79.47 30.31
C PRO A 840 22.16 80.90 30.10
N VAL A 841 22.96 81.70 29.40
CA VAL A 841 22.50 82.98 28.88
C VAL A 841 21.72 82.70 27.59
N THR A 842 20.41 82.97 27.61
CA THR A 842 19.50 82.64 26.50
C THR A 842 19.45 83.72 25.41
N ASN A 843 19.94 84.94 25.71
CA ASN A 843 20.00 86.01 24.72
C ASN A 843 21.05 85.68 23.66
N SER A 844 20.65 85.74 22.39
CA SER A 844 21.58 85.56 21.27
C SER A 844 22.60 86.72 21.23
N PRO A 845 23.91 86.44 21.24
CA PRO A 845 24.92 87.48 21.15
C PRO A 845 24.94 88.10 19.75
N SER A 846 25.23 89.40 19.66
CA SER A 846 25.60 90.03 18.40
C SER A 846 27.06 89.75 18.10
N VAL A 847 27.42 89.46 16.85
CA VAL A 847 28.82 89.32 16.43
C VAL A 847 29.35 90.67 15.96
N LEU A 848 30.44 91.14 16.56
CA LEU A 848 31.12 92.38 16.16
C LEU A 848 32.63 92.15 16.21
N ASN A 849 33.33 92.45 15.12
CA ASN A 849 34.79 92.30 14.99
C ASN A 849 35.33 90.91 15.41
N GLY A 850 34.63 89.83 15.03
CA GLY A 850 35.05 88.46 15.35
C GLY A 850 34.89 88.08 16.83
N ARG A 851 34.11 88.85 17.62
CA ARG A 851 33.70 88.47 18.98
C ARG A 851 32.18 88.43 19.09
N ASN A 852 31.68 87.38 19.73
CA ASN A 852 30.34 87.34 20.30
C ASN A 852 30.25 88.38 21.41
N ARG A 853 29.20 89.20 21.39
CA ARG A 853 29.03 90.31 22.32
C ARG A 853 27.60 90.31 22.88
N LEU A 854 27.50 90.45 24.20
CA LEU A 854 26.24 90.55 24.91
C LEU A 854 26.31 91.70 25.91
N THR A 855 25.35 92.63 25.82
CA THR A 855 25.26 93.76 26.75
C THR A 855 24.29 93.39 27.85
N ASN A 856 24.74 93.42 29.10
CA ASN A 856 23.91 93.17 30.27
C ASN A 856 23.76 94.47 31.07
N ALA A 857 22.55 94.78 31.52
CA ALA A 857 22.34 95.87 32.46
C ALA A 857 23.12 95.57 33.75
N ALA A 858 23.87 96.54 34.27
CA ALA A 858 24.52 96.41 35.57
C ALA A 858 23.44 96.54 36.65
N ALA A 859 22.68 95.47 36.87
CA ALA A 859 21.77 95.34 38.00
C ALA A 859 22.57 95.20 39.30
N SER A 860 22.00 95.60 40.44
CA SER A 860 22.66 95.53 41.74
C SER A 860 22.99 94.08 42.14
N GLY A 861 24.29 93.79 42.34
CA GLY A 861 24.81 92.50 42.79
C GLY A 861 25.94 91.97 41.90
N ASP A 862 26.79 91.10 42.44
CA ASP A 862 27.86 90.45 41.67
C ASP A 862 27.27 89.42 40.70
N ARG A 863 27.82 89.34 39.47
CA ARG A 863 27.50 88.29 38.50
C ARG A 863 28.78 87.73 37.92
N PHE A 864 28.86 86.41 37.84
CA PHE A 864 29.98 85.65 37.29
C PHE A 864 29.58 85.07 35.94
N PHE A 865 30.54 84.96 35.02
CA PHE A 865 30.32 84.45 33.67
C PHE A 865 31.38 83.41 33.31
N ARG A 866 31.00 82.39 32.55
CA ARG A 866 31.93 81.41 31.98
C ARG A 866 31.51 81.00 30.58
N LEU A 867 32.48 80.56 29.80
CA LEU A 867 32.24 79.84 28.54
C LEU A 867 32.20 78.34 28.85
N GLN A 868 31.12 77.69 28.42
CA GLN A 868 30.95 76.25 28.52
C GLN A 868 31.07 75.68 27.09
N LYS A 869 32.06 74.81 26.88
CA LYS A 869 32.18 74.04 25.64
C LYS A 869 31.04 73.02 25.54
N PRO A 870 30.69 72.56 24.32
CA PRO A 870 29.75 71.46 24.12
C PRO A 870 30.13 70.18 24.87
#